data_AF-A0A7R9KC40-F1
#
_entry.id   AF-A0A7R9KC40-F1
#
_cell.length_a   1.000
_cell.length_b   1.000
_cell.length_c   1.000
_cell.angle_alpha   90.00
_cell.angle_beta   90.00
_cell.angle_gamma   90.00
#
_symmetry.space_group_name_H-M   'P 1'
#
loop_
_entity.id
_entity.type
_entity.pdbx_description
1 polymer ?
#
loop_
_entity_poly.entity_id
_entity_poly.type
_entity_poly.pdbx_seq_one_letter_code
_entity_poly.pdbx_strand_id
1 'polypeptide(L)'
;MPAFFLDTPDILPLPSLQAYTTISALLLSCSIYYAFQVTSEPDWKLNATLSVGLTLANDNNITANDTDFAHIITSNGTQSPHTNETSFHLGVLLESGLIVRLIDVVYLMFHEPLCIWTLINSAYCCLILVGKVIQKLVFGELRVSEQQHMKDRFWNFVFYKFIFIFGVMNVQYMDEVVLWCSWFSILGFLSLLAQLCRDRFEYLSFSPMTPKWTHFRLIVLLMAILTTSLSLFVVCVLVGIHAGINTFAFMTAECSLVAVRTLFVIVRYSIHLWDLNYEGVWENRASMAYYTELVFELSTLTIDFCHHLHMLFWGNIILSMASLVILMQLRYLFYEINRRIRKHKNYLQVVRLMESNFPMATNEELEKNSDDCAICWDRMETARKLPCGHLFHNSCLRSWLEQDTSCPTCRTSLKNRNEDEDESPERIPSERNGRDTARVVGAGGRTNHFFHFDGSRYASWLPTVSVEVTRPHLITIGVAQTPQDSNEPSISARNAVQSAQIDDMSRQVLEFFPHIPVNIIADDLRITRSVELTIENILDGRVAIPVQSTSRTQSESIPSSSSSSTTTYSTSSSTSMNSNQNQLVFPNNTTRDETGEEQQRSQSSEHESSDDELSSSDSSRGAKAFIGHRFSNADNHFPIQNLPYGVFSTKTNTSPRPGVAIGDYILDLSQICHLFDGPIMSANASRVFNRSELNDFMELGYKAWAETRAKLKYLLDSSTPVLRDDQRLREKAFVLQSEANMHLPVRIGDYTDFYSSIEHASNVGTMFRSADNPLLPNWRYLPVAYHGRSSSVVVSGTPIRRPNGQTRPDDTKPPTFGPSKAMDFELEMGFLMGGPSNALGEPIPIDRTEERVFGMVLLNDWSARDIQRWEYVPLGPFLAKNLGTTISPWIVTMEALEPFKVANTPQNPKPLNYLYHSNPYNFDISLNVSIKPEGQKESTTVCQSNYSHMYWTIKQQLAHHSITGCNINSGDLLGTGTISGPTPDSFGSLLELSWNRTKPISLRDGSKRTYLEDGDEVIMSGYCQSKTHKVGFGSCIGKLLPAVNL
;
A
#
# COMPACT_ATOMS: atom_id res chain seq x y z
N MET A 1 -23.55 -28.44 -8.25
CA MET A 1 -24.00 -27.05 -8.48
C MET A 1 -22.79 -26.16 -8.77
N PRO A 2 -22.67 -25.60 -9.98
CA PRO A 2 -21.88 -24.37 -10.17
C PRO A 2 -22.53 -23.47 -11.25
N ALA A 3 -23.41 -22.52 -10.86
CA ALA A 3 -24.29 -21.89 -11.85
C ALA A 3 -24.39 -20.36 -11.85
N PHE A 4 -24.16 -19.65 -10.72
CA PHE A 4 -24.77 -18.30 -10.57
C PHE A 4 -23.91 -17.11 -10.11
N PHE A 5 -22.58 -17.23 -10.00
CA PHE A 5 -21.75 -16.11 -9.53
C PHE A 5 -20.34 -15.97 -10.16
N LEU A 6 -20.01 -16.76 -11.20
CA LEU A 6 -18.74 -16.67 -11.92
C LEU A 6 -18.85 -15.78 -13.17
N ASP A 7 -18.98 -14.47 -12.96
CA ASP A 7 -18.55 -13.48 -13.96
C ASP A 7 -17.02 -13.35 -13.88
N THR A 8 -16.32 -14.31 -14.48
CA THR A 8 -14.87 -14.34 -14.71
C THR A 8 -14.66 -14.80 -16.16
N PRO A 9 -14.03 -14.01 -17.06
CA PRO A 9 -14.20 -14.19 -18.50
C PRO A 9 -13.79 -15.55 -19.10
N ASP A 10 -12.79 -16.21 -18.50
CA ASP A 10 -11.96 -17.18 -19.23
C ASP A 10 -12.23 -18.67 -18.96
N ILE A 11 -13.19 -19.03 -18.08
CA ILE A 11 -13.47 -20.44 -17.72
C ILE A 11 -14.96 -20.77 -17.80
N LEU A 12 -15.35 -21.32 -18.96
CA LEU A 12 -16.65 -21.93 -19.31
C LEU A 12 -17.90 -21.03 -19.19
N PRO A 13 -18.56 -20.65 -20.31
CA PRO A 13 -19.79 -19.87 -20.27
C PRO A 13 -20.96 -20.70 -19.72
N LEU A 14 -21.38 -20.40 -18.49
CA LEU A 14 -22.50 -21.05 -17.81
C LEU A 14 -23.87 -20.55 -18.32
N PRO A 15 -24.93 -21.38 -18.28
CA PRO A 15 -26.25 -21.00 -18.76
C PRO A 15 -26.91 -19.91 -17.90
N SER A 16 -27.62 -18.99 -18.54
CA SER A 16 -28.34 -17.89 -17.87
C SER A 16 -29.42 -18.39 -16.89
N LEU A 17 -29.89 -17.52 -15.98
CA LEU A 17 -30.90 -17.91 -14.98
C LEU A 17 -32.17 -18.44 -15.64
N GLN A 18 -32.57 -17.81 -16.74
CA GLN A 18 -33.70 -18.23 -17.55
C GLN A 18 -33.48 -19.65 -18.06
N ALA A 19 -32.34 -19.93 -18.70
CA ALA A 19 -32.01 -21.27 -19.19
C ALA A 19 -31.93 -22.33 -18.08
N TYR A 20 -31.32 -22.01 -16.92
CA TYR A 20 -31.29 -22.94 -15.79
C TYR A 20 -32.69 -23.23 -15.23
N THR A 21 -33.56 -22.20 -15.11
CA THR A 21 -34.93 -22.38 -14.62
C THR A 21 -35.81 -23.17 -15.60
N THR A 22 -35.72 -22.95 -16.91
CA THR A 22 -36.50 -23.68 -17.91
C THR A 22 -36.07 -25.14 -18.02
N ILE A 23 -34.76 -25.42 -18.01
CA ILE A 23 -34.24 -26.79 -17.97
C ILE A 23 -34.68 -27.50 -16.68
N SER A 24 -34.62 -26.83 -15.54
CA SER A 24 -35.05 -27.41 -14.25
C SER A 24 -36.55 -27.74 -14.24
N ALA A 25 -37.40 -26.86 -14.76
CA ALA A 25 -38.83 -27.09 -14.86
C ALA A 25 -39.18 -28.22 -15.85
N LEU A 26 -38.47 -28.32 -16.97
CA LEU A 26 -38.64 -29.41 -17.94
C LEU A 26 -38.26 -30.76 -17.32
N LEU A 27 -37.12 -30.85 -16.63
CA LEU A 27 -36.68 -32.06 -15.95
C LEU A 27 -37.68 -32.51 -14.88
N LEU A 28 -38.19 -31.58 -14.05
CA LEU A 28 -39.22 -31.89 -13.06
C LEU A 28 -40.51 -32.40 -13.73
N SER A 29 -40.94 -31.78 -14.83
CA SER A 29 -42.12 -32.22 -15.58
C SER A 29 -41.95 -33.64 -16.13
N CYS A 30 -40.75 -34.00 -16.62
CA CYS A 30 -40.44 -35.36 -17.07
C CYS A 30 -40.47 -36.37 -15.92
N SER A 31 -39.90 -36.04 -14.74
CA SER A 31 -39.93 -36.92 -13.56
C SER A 31 -41.35 -37.13 -13.02
N ILE A 32 -42.18 -36.09 -12.97
CA ILE A 32 -43.58 -36.19 -12.56
C ILE A 32 -44.36 -37.07 -13.55
N TYR A 33 -44.14 -36.90 -14.86
CA TYR A 33 -44.75 -37.75 -15.89
C TYR A 33 -44.35 -39.22 -15.74
N TYR A 34 -43.04 -39.49 -15.55
CA TYR A 34 -42.53 -40.84 -15.30
C TYR A 34 -43.17 -41.48 -14.05
N ALA A 35 -43.17 -40.76 -12.92
CA ALA A 35 -43.76 -41.27 -11.68
C ALA A 35 -45.27 -41.52 -11.80
N PHE A 36 -46.00 -40.65 -12.52
CA PHE A 36 -47.43 -40.85 -12.83
C PHE A 36 -47.68 -42.06 -13.75
N GLN A 37 -46.79 -42.32 -14.70
CA GLN A 37 -46.88 -43.48 -15.58
C GLN A 37 -46.66 -44.78 -14.80
N VAL A 38 -45.60 -44.88 -13.99
CA VAL A 38 -45.27 -46.09 -13.20
C VAL A 38 -46.37 -46.37 -12.16
N THR A 39 -46.84 -45.36 -11.43
CA THR A 39 -47.90 -45.53 -10.41
C THR A 39 -49.30 -45.76 -11.00
N SER A 40 -49.45 -45.69 -12.33
CA SER A 40 -50.70 -46.05 -13.02
C SER A 40 -50.82 -47.56 -13.33
N GLU A 41 -49.75 -48.34 -13.17
CA GLU A 41 -49.78 -49.80 -13.29
C GLU A 41 -50.28 -50.44 -11.97
N PRO A 42 -51.16 -51.47 -12.00
CA PRO A 42 -51.84 -51.96 -10.80
C PRO A 42 -50.89 -52.60 -9.76
N ASP A 43 -49.81 -53.24 -10.21
CA ASP A 43 -48.90 -54.01 -9.35
C ASP A 43 -47.60 -53.26 -8.98
N TRP A 44 -47.53 -51.94 -9.22
CA TRP A 44 -46.29 -51.16 -9.10
C TRP A 44 -45.63 -51.27 -7.70
N LYS A 45 -46.45 -51.36 -6.63
CA LYS A 45 -45.99 -51.53 -5.24
C LYS A 45 -45.31 -52.87 -4.99
N LEU A 46 -45.72 -53.93 -5.71
CA LEU A 46 -45.10 -55.24 -5.62
C LEU A 46 -43.68 -55.19 -6.23
N ASN A 47 -43.55 -54.60 -7.42
CA ASN A 47 -42.26 -54.42 -8.11
C ASN A 47 -41.29 -53.51 -7.31
N ALA A 48 -41.79 -52.42 -6.74
CA ALA A 48 -41.01 -51.49 -5.91
C ALA A 48 -40.53 -52.13 -4.58
N THR A 49 -41.28 -53.10 -4.03
CA THR A 49 -40.84 -53.86 -2.86
C THR A 49 -39.83 -54.96 -3.24
N LEU A 50 -40.00 -55.57 -4.42
CA LEU A 50 -39.13 -56.64 -4.91
C LEU A 50 -37.71 -56.14 -5.25
N SER A 51 -37.58 -54.93 -5.79
CA SER A 51 -36.26 -54.31 -6.06
C SER A 51 -35.45 -54.05 -4.80
N VAL A 52 -36.10 -53.59 -3.71
CA VAL A 52 -35.48 -53.40 -2.39
C VAL A 52 -35.10 -54.74 -1.73
N GLY A 53 -35.89 -55.79 -1.93
CA GLY A 53 -35.54 -57.14 -1.49
C GLY A 53 -34.31 -57.71 -2.21
N LEU A 54 -34.17 -57.44 -3.52
CA LEU A 54 -33.06 -57.92 -4.34
C LEU A 54 -31.73 -57.19 -4.06
N THR A 55 -31.76 -55.92 -3.64
CA THR A 55 -30.52 -55.22 -3.22
C THR A 55 -30.03 -55.72 -1.86
N LEU A 56 -30.92 -55.89 -0.87
CA LEU A 56 -30.56 -56.42 0.46
C LEU A 56 -30.00 -57.86 0.41
N ALA A 57 -30.39 -58.65 -0.59
CA ALA A 57 -29.90 -60.02 -0.78
C ALA A 57 -28.45 -60.11 -1.30
N ASN A 58 -27.88 -59.01 -1.82
CA ASN A 58 -26.62 -59.05 -2.58
C ASN A 58 -25.37 -58.68 -1.75
N ASP A 59 -25.53 -58.07 -0.57
CA ASP A 59 -24.41 -57.58 0.27
C ASP A 59 -24.02 -58.50 1.44
N ASN A 60 -24.83 -59.51 1.80
CA ASN A 60 -24.60 -60.36 2.97
C ASN A 60 -24.13 -61.79 2.62
N ASN A 61 -22.82 -61.95 2.44
CA ASN A 61 -22.18 -63.23 2.17
C ASN A 61 -21.84 -64.00 3.48
N ILE A 62 -22.87 -64.41 4.25
CA ILE A 62 -22.73 -65.14 5.52
C ILE A 62 -23.57 -66.42 5.50
N THR A 63 -23.09 -67.44 6.24
CA THR A 63 -23.54 -68.84 6.20
C THR A 63 -24.95 -69.10 6.74
N ALA A 64 -25.57 -70.18 6.25
CA ALA A 64 -26.89 -70.64 6.68
C ALA A 64 -26.98 -71.01 8.16
N ASN A 65 -28.00 -70.48 8.85
CA ASN A 65 -29.02 -71.25 9.57
C ASN A 65 -30.04 -70.28 10.21
N ASP A 66 -31.29 -70.30 9.73
CA ASP A 66 -32.43 -70.78 10.53
C ASP A 66 -33.76 -70.55 9.79
N THR A 67 -34.67 -71.51 9.92
CA THR A 67 -36.01 -71.47 9.31
C THR A 67 -37.06 -71.16 10.36
N ASP A 68 -37.59 -69.92 10.40
CA ASP A 68 -38.94 -69.64 10.94
C ASP A 68 -39.37 -68.17 10.72
N PHE A 69 -40.06 -67.87 9.60
CA PHE A 69 -40.94 -66.68 9.51
C PHE A 69 -42.02 -66.76 8.41
N ALA A 70 -42.52 -67.96 8.06
CA ALA A 70 -43.35 -68.18 6.88
C ALA A 70 -44.75 -68.76 7.17
N HIS A 71 -45.42 -68.34 8.27
CA HIS A 71 -46.67 -69.01 8.68
C HIS A 71 -47.80 -68.17 9.35
N ILE A 72 -47.84 -66.83 9.22
CA ILE A 72 -48.89 -66.00 9.87
C ILE A 72 -49.53 -64.91 8.98
N ILE A 73 -50.07 -65.24 7.79
CA ILE A 73 -51.18 -64.47 7.17
C ILE A 73 -52.17 -65.39 6.43
N THR A 74 -52.96 -66.18 7.15
CA THR A 74 -54.22 -66.78 6.63
C THR A 74 -55.17 -67.19 7.76
N SER A 75 -56.15 -66.35 8.11
CA SER A 75 -57.56 -66.75 8.36
C SER A 75 -58.42 -65.63 8.99
N ASN A 76 -59.68 -65.59 8.54
CA ASN A 76 -60.92 -65.22 9.25
C ASN A 76 -61.05 -63.86 9.96
N GLY A 77 -62.29 -63.34 9.92
CA GLY A 77 -62.78 -62.33 10.85
C GLY A 77 -64.30 -62.42 11.03
N THR A 78 -64.83 -62.02 12.18
CA THR A 78 -66.27 -61.83 12.42
C THR A 78 -66.54 -60.91 13.62
N GLN A 79 -67.30 -59.83 13.37
CA GLN A 79 -68.33 -59.19 14.22
C GLN A 79 -68.08 -58.83 15.71
N SER A 80 -68.00 -57.50 15.93
CA SER A 80 -68.81 -56.70 16.89
C SER A 80 -68.60 -56.82 18.43
N PRO A 81 -69.13 -55.87 19.24
CA PRO A 81 -69.04 -54.39 19.12
C PRO A 81 -68.65 -53.68 20.45
N HIS A 82 -68.30 -52.38 20.42
CA HIS A 82 -68.89 -51.31 21.27
C HIS A 82 -68.08 -49.98 21.28
N THR A 83 -68.81 -48.85 21.14
CA THR A 83 -68.58 -47.49 21.68
C THR A 83 -67.14 -46.90 21.75
N ASN A 84 -66.88 -45.90 20.90
CA ASN A 84 -67.02 -44.50 21.32
C ASN A 84 -67.05 -43.52 20.13
N GLU A 85 -68.00 -42.59 20.12
CA GLU A 85 -68.21 -41.64 19.02
C GLU A 85 -67.46 -40.34 19.25
N THR A 86 -66.34 -40.10 18.55
CA THR A 86 -65.72 -38.75 18.44
C THR A 86 -64.89 -38.53 17.16
N SER A 87 -65.03 -39.38 16.13
CA SER A 87 -64.24 -39.32 14.88
C SER A 87 -65.06 -39.05 13.59
N PHE A 88 -66.36 -38.73 13.73
CA PHE A 88 -67.36 -38.68 12.65
C PHE A 88 -67.14 -37.59 11.56
N HIS A 89 -66.06 -36.80 11.61
CA HIS A 89 -65.80 -35.74 10.62
C HIS A 89 -64.50 -35.87 9.81
N LEU A 90 -63.64 -36.86 10.07
CA LEU A 90 -62.40 -37.05 9.27
C LEU A 90 -62.57 -38.07 8.13
N GLY A 91 -63.54 -38.99 8.23
CA GLY A 91 -63.74 -40.08 7.26
C GLY A 91 -64.40 -39.70 5.93
N VAL A 92 -64.94 -38.47 5.79
CA VAL A 92 -65.81 -38.08 4.66
C VAL A 92 -65.07 -37.24 3.59
N LEU A 93 -63.78 -36.89 3.82
CA LEU A 93 -62.94 -36.20 2.83
C LEU A 93 -62.00 -37.13 2.03
N LEU A 94 -62.10 -38.44 2.24
CA LEU A 94 -61.25 -39.45 1.59
C LEU A 94 -61.81 -40.05 0.28
N GLU A 95 -62.96 -39.58 -0.20
CA GLU A 95 -63.47 -39.95 -1.53
C GLU A 95 -62.84 -39.12 -2.67
N SER A 96 -61.57 -39.39 -2.97
CA SER A 96 -61.11 -39.32 -4.37
C SER A 96 -59.89 -40.21 -4.59
N GLY A 97 -59.98 -41.10 -5.59
CA GLY A 97 -58.82 -41.91 -6.05
C GLY A 97 -57.67 -41.05 -6.60
N LEU A 98 -57.90 -39.77 -6.86
CA LEU A 98 -56.89 -38.79 -7.24
C LEU A 98 -55.91 -38.51 -6.09
N ILE A 99 -56.40 -38.31 -4.85
CA ILE A 99 -55.52 -38.03 -3.70
C ILE A 99 -54.62 -39.23 -3.38
N VAL A 100 -55.18 -40.45 -3.43
CA VAL A 100 -54.40 -41.68 -3.22
C VAL A 100 -53.32 -41.84 -4.30
N ARG A 101 -53.66 -41.60 -5.58
CA ARG A 101 -52.67 -41.60 -6.67
C ARG A 101 -51.62 -40.51 -6.54
N LEU A 102 -51.96 -39.32 -6.03
CA LEU A 102 -50.99 -38.25 -5.79
C LEU A 102 -50.02 -38.59 -4.65
N ILE A 103 -50.50 -39.23 -3.58
CA ILE A 103 -49.66 -39.75 -2.50
C ILE A 103 -48.73 -40.84 -3.03
N ASP A 104 -49.24 -41.75 -3.86
CA ASP A 104 -48.46 -42.81 -4.51
C ASP A 104 -47.38 -42.25 -5.45
N VAL A 105 -47.69 -41.24 -6.28
CA VAL A 105 -46.72 -40.53 -7.12
C VAL A 105 -45.63 -39.87 -6.27
N VAL A 106 -46.01 -39.14 -5.22
CA VAL A 106 -45.06 -38.46 -4.33
C VAL A 106 -44.16 -39.47 -3.62
N TYR A 107 -44.71 -40.58 -3.13
CA TYR A 107 -43.94 -41.67 -2.53
C TYR A 107 -42.90 -42.22 -3.51
N LEU A 108 -43.30 -42.55 -4.74
CA LEU A 108 -42.35 -43.03 -5.75
C LEU A 108 -41.26 -41.98 -6.05
N MET A 109 -41.61 -40.69 -6.13
CA MET A 109 -40.63 -39.62 -6.36
C MET A 109 -39.62 -39.43 -5.22
N PHE A 110 -39.94 -39.85 -3.99
CA PHE A 110 -39.03 -39.84 -2.84
C PHE A 110 -38.20 -41.13 -2.68
N HIS A 111 -38.53 -42.20 -3.39
CA HIS A 111 -37.78 -43.46 -3.37
C HIS A 111 -36.95 -43.72 -4.65
N GLU A 112 -37.35 -43.18 -5.80
CA GLU A 112 -36.61 -43.31 -7.07
C GLU A 112 -35.42 -42.34 -7.16
N PRO A 113 -34.15 -42.81 -7.27
CA PRO A 113 -32.96 -41.95 -7.24
C PRO A 113 -32.97 -40.81 -8.27
N LEU A 114 -33.46 -41.06 -9.49
CA LEU A 114 -33.55 -40.04 -10.53
C LEU A 114 -34.57 -38.96 -10.19
N CYS A 115 -35.71 -39.33 -9.61
CA CYS A 115 -36.73 -38.40 -9.15
C CYS A 115 -36.21 -37.51 -8.01
N ILE A 116 -35.53 -38.11 -7.02
CA ILE A 116 -34.91 -37.42 -5.89
C ILE A 116 -33.96 -36.32 -6.37
N TRP A 117 -33.05 -36.61 -7.32
CA TRP A 117 -32.14 -35.59 -7.85
C TRP A 117 -32.86 -34.44 -8.59
N THR A 118 -33.96 -34.72 -9.30
CA THR A 118 -34.76 -33.66 -9.93
C THR A 118 -35.57 -32.82 -8.94
N LEU A 119 -36.06 -33.42 -7.84
CA LEU A 119 -36.68 -32.68 -6.73
C LEU A 119 -35.65 -31.76 -6.04
N ILE A 120 -34.46 -32.27 -5.74
CA ILE A 120 -33.36 -31.50 -5.14
C ILE A 120 -32.97 -30.31 -6.02
N ASN A 121 -32.76 -30.54 -7.33
CA ASN A 121 -32.46 -29.46 -8.26
C ASN A 121 -33.59 -28.41 -8.33
N SER A 122 -34.86 -28.85 -8.28
CA SER A 122 -36.02 -27.96 -8.27
C SER A 122 -36.12 -27.12 -6.99
N ALA A 123 -35.78 -27.70 -5.83
CA ALA A 123 -35.73 -26.98 -4.55
C ALA A 123 -34.65 -25.88 -4.57
N TYR A 124 -33.44 -26.18 -5.07
CA TYR A 124 -32.39 -25.17 -5.25
C TYR A 124 -32.79 -24.09 -6.26
N CYS A 125 -33.45 -24.45 -7.36
CA CYS A 125 -33.99 -23.49 -8.32
C CYS A 125 -34.99 -22.52 -7.65
N CYS A 126 -35.89 -23.05 -6.81
CA CYS A 126 -36.83 -22.23 -6.04
C CYS A 126 -36.11 -21.30 -5.03
N LEU A 127 -35.10 -21.80 -4.31
CA LEU A 127 -34.30 -20.98 -3.38
C LEU A 127 -33.57 -19.82 -4.10
N ILE A 128 -33.02 -20.07 -5.29
CA ILE A 128 -32.37 -19.03 -6.10
C ILE A 128 -33.39 -17.99 -6.57
N LEU A 129 -34.59 -18.41 -7.01
CA LEU A 129 -35.66 -17.50 -7.40
C LEU A 129 -36.16 -16.65 -6.23
N VAL A 130 -36.38 -17.24 -5.05
CA VAL A 130 -36.75 -16.52 -3.82
C VAL A 130 -35.64 -15.53 -3.44
N GLY A 131 -34.37 -15.93 -3.49
CA GLY A 131 -33.22 -15.05 -3.28
C GLY A 131 -33.19 -13.86 -4.23
N LYS A 132 -33.45 -14.07 -5.53
CA LYS A 132 -33.51 -13.00 -6.54
C LYS A 132 -34.71 -12.07 -6.38
N VAL A 133 -35.86 -12.59 -5.94
CA VAL A 133 -37.04 -11.77 -5.58
C VAL A 133 -36.72 -10.89 -4.37
N ILE A 134 -36.14 -11.45 -3.31
CA ILE A 134 -35.73 -10.69 -2.11
C ILE A 134 -34.66 -9.65 -2.47
N GLN A 135 -33.65 -10.02 -3.28
CA GLN A 135 -32.64 -9.09 -3.79
C GLN A 135 -33.32 -7.86 -4.44
N LYS A 136 -34.23 -8.10 -5.40
CA LYS A 136 -34.90 -7.04 -6.15
C LYS A 136 -35.86 -6.18 -5.30
N LEU A 137 -36.54 -6.77 -4.31
CA LEU A 137 -37.51 -6.06 -3.46
C LEU A 137 -36.86 -5.25 -2.33
N VAL A 138 -35.79 -5.75 -1.72
CA VAL A 138 -35.19 -5.18 -0.50
C VAL A 138 -33.87 -4.44 -0.77
N PHE A 139 -32.97 -5.01 -1.58
CA PHE A 139 -31.61 -4.49 -1.77
C PHE A 139 -31.43 -3.70 -3.08
N GLY A 140 -32.21 -4.04 -4.11
CA GLY A 140 -32.05 -3.53 -5.46
C GLY A 140 -30.81 -4.14 -6.13
N GLU A 141 -29.94 -3.29 -6.65
CA GLU A 141 -28.64 -3.70 -7.16
C GLU A 141 -27.65 -3.94 -6.01
N LEU A 142 -26.88 -5.02 -6.13
CA LEU A 142 -25.83 -5.38 -5.18
C LEU A 142 -24.52 -4.75 -5.63
N ARG A 143 -23.82 -4.10 -4.70
CA ARG A 143 -22.54 -3.44 -4.97
C ARG A 143 -21.43 -4.49 -5.09
N VAL A 144 -20.37 -4.16 -5.82
CA VAL A 144 -19.27 -5.11 -6.13
C VAL A 144 -18.69 -5.77 -4.88
N SER A 145 -18.51 -5.01 -3.79
CA SER A 145 -18.06 -5.53 -2.49
C SER A 145 -19.06 -6.49 -1.84
N GLU A 146 -20.36 -6.18 -1.85
CA GLU A 146 -21.41 -7.06 -1.33
C GLU A 146 -21.51 -8.36 -2.13
N GLN A 147 -21.38 -8.27 -3.46
CA GLN A 147 -21.35 -9.44 -4.33
C GLN A 147 -20.14 -10.32 -4.02
N GLN A 148 -18.94 -9.75 -3.88
CA GLN A 148 -17.74 -10.51 -3.58
C GLN A 148 -17.81 -11.17 -2.19
N HIS A 149 -18.18 -10.41 -1.15
CA HIS A 149 -18.39 -10.96 0.19
C HIS A 149 -19.44 -12.08 0.21
N MET A 150 -20.52 -11.99 -0.57
CA MET A 150 -21.48 -13.09 -0.73
C MET A 150 -20.85 -14.34 -1.35
N LYS A 151 -20.04 -14.20 -2.41
CA LYS A 151 -19.39 -15.32 -3.10
C LYS A 151 -18.46 -16.08 -2.16
N ASP A 152 -17.61 -15.36 -1.44
CA ASP A 152 -16.60 -15.93 -0.56
C ASP A 152 -17.27 -16.65 0.63
N ARG A 153 -18.25 -16.00 1.27
CA ARG A 153 -19.01 -16.59 2.38
C ARG A 153 -19.83 -17.81 1.94
N PHE A 154 -20.39 -17.81 0.71
CA PHE A 154 -21.12 -18.95 0.15
C PHE A 154 -20.21 -20.17 -0.05
N TRP A 155 -19.09 -20.00 -0.74
CA TRP A 155 -18.18 -21.12 -1.02
C TRP A 155 -17.56 -21.68 0.26
N ASN A 156 -17.20 -20.82 1.21
CA ASN A 156 -16.70 -21.25 2.51
C ASN A 156 -17.75 -22.07 3.26
N PHE A 157 -19.01 -21.60 3.32
CA PHE A 157 -20.10 -22.35 3.96
C PHE A 157 -20.33 -23.73 3.32
N VAL A 158 -20.39 -23.80 1.99
CA VAL A 158 -20.59 -25.07 1.25
C VAL A 158 -19.44 -26.04 1.53
N PHE A 159 -18.19 -25.57 1.50
CA PHE A 159 -17.02 -26.42 1.74
C PHE A 159 -16.95 -26.93 3.19
N TYR A 160 -17.20 -26.08 4.19
CA TYR A 160 -17.24 -26.51 5.59
C TYR A 160 -18.36 -27.53 5.86
N LYS A 161 -19.55 -27.38 5.24
CA LYS A 161 -20.64 -28.35 5.42
C LYS A 161 -20.44 -29.64 4.61
N PHE A 162 -19.70 -29.61 3.50
CA PHE A 162 -19.20 -30.82 2.84
C PHE A 162 -18.25 -31.62 3.74
N ILE A 163 -17.26 -30.95 4.37
CA ILE A 163 -16.36 -31.58 5.34
C ILE A 163 -17.13 -32.12 6.56
N PHE A 164 -18.15 -31.41 7.05
CA PHE A 164 -18.97 -31.90 8.15
C PHE A 164 -19.72 -33.20 7.81
N ILE A 165 -20.48 -33.22 6.71
CA ILE A 165 -21.33 -34.37 6.34
C ILE A 165 -20.47 -35.62 6.08
N PHE A 166 -19.44 -35.52 5.24
CA PHE A 166 -18.65 -36.68 4.83
C PHE A 166 -17.46 -36.99 5.75
N GLY A 167 -16.92 -35.99 6.45
CA GLY A 167 -15.72 -36.15 7.28
C GLY A 167 -15.95 -36.25 8.78
N VAL A 168 -17.04 -35.68 9.32
CA VAL A 168 -17.35 -35.70 10.77
C VAL A 168 -18.54 -36.62 11.07
N MET A 169 -19.63 -36.48 10.31
CA MET A 169 -20.81 -37.32 10.46
C MET A 169 -20.64 -38.69 9.78
N ASN A 170 -19.72 -38.82 8.82
CA ASN A 170 -19.46 -40.05 8.06
C ASN A 170 -20.77 -40.67 7.49
N VAL A 171 -21.61 -39.81 6.90
CA VAL A 171 -22.93 -40.23 6.42
C VAL A 171 -22.79 -41.12 5.19
N GLN A 172 -23.31 -42.35 5.26
CA GLN A 172 -23.21 -43.36 4.19
C GLN A 172 -24.54 -43.60 3.47
N TYR A 173 -25.67 -43.33 4.13
CA TYR A 173 -27.00 -43.51 3.54
C TYR A 173 -27.48 -42.25 2.80
N MET A 174 -28.09 -42.44 1.63
CA MET A 174 -28.44 -41.35 0.72
C MET A 174 -29.54 -40.42 1.27
N ASP A 175 -30.49 -40.99 2.00
CA ASP A 175 -31.57 -40.26 2.69
C ASP A 175 -31.03 -39.36 3.81
N GLU A 176 -30.11 -39.86 4.65
CA GLU A 176 -29.40 -39.04 5.64
C GLU A 176 -28.60 -37.90 4.98
N VAL A 177 -27.91 -38.15 3.86
CA VAL A 177 -27.20 -37.10 3.11
C VAL A 177 -28.18 -36.04 2.60
N VAL A 178 -29.34 -36.45 2.06
CA VAL A 178 -30.37 -35.52 1.56
C VAL A 178 -30.97 -34.69 2.70
N LEU A 179 -31.27 -35.29 3.85
CA LEU A 179 -31.76 -34.58 5.04
C LEU A 179 -30.76 -33.52 5.53
N TRP A 180 -29.49 -33.87 5.71
CA TRP A 180 -28.46 -32.91 6.13
C TRP A 180 -28.19 -31.83 5.07
N CYS A 181 -28.16 -32.19 3.78
CA CYS A 181 -28.03 -31.22 2.69
C CYS A 181 -29.20 -30.21 2.69
N SER A 182 -30.44 -30.68 2.84
CA SER A 182 -31.63 -29.81 2.91
C SER A 182 -31.59 -28.89 4.12
N TRP A 183 -31.23 -29.43 5.30
CA TRP A 183 -31.10 -28.68 6.55
C TRP A 183 -30.09 -27.52 6.42
N PHE A 184 -28.86 -27.82 5.99
CA PHE A 184 -27.83 -26.78 5.82
C PHE A 184 -28.11 -25.83 4.66
N SER A 185 -28.88 -26.23 3.64
CA SER A 185 -29.26 -25.33 2.54
C SER A 185 -30.21 -24.23 3.02
N ILE A 186 -31.19 -24.57 3.86
CA ILE A 186 -32.13 -23.59 4.44
C ILE A 186 -31.37 -22.65 5.39
N LEU A 187 -30.56 -23.19 6.30
CA LEU A 187 -29.77 -22.38 7.23
C LEU A 187 -28.71 -21.54 6.53
N GLY A 188 -28.05 -22.05 5.49
CA GLY A 188 -27.08 -21.32 4.67
C GLY A 188 -27.70 -20.15 3.93
N PHE A 189 -28.89 -20.35 3.35
CA PHE A 189 -29.66 -19.27 2.71
C PHE A 189 -30.01 -18.14 3.71
N LEU A 190 -30.53 -18.49 4.89
CA LEU A 190 -30.83 -17.52 5.95
C LEU A 190 -29.57 -16.81 6.48
N SER A 191 -28.47 -17.55 6.65
CA SER A 191 -27.18 -17.04 7.12
C SER A 191 -26.59 -15.99 6.17
N LEU A 192 -26.52 -16.31 4.87
CA LEU A 192 -26.04 -15.39 3.83
C LEU A 192 -26.92 -14.14 3.72
N LEU A 193 -28.25 -14.30 3.86
CA LEU A 193 -29.19 -13.18 3.80
C LEU A 193 -29.08 -12.26 5.04
N ALA A 194 -28.89 -12.82 6.24
CA ALA A 194 -28.61 -12.04 7.45
C ALA A 194 -27.26 -11.29 7.37
N GLN A 195 -26.23 -11.94 6.81
CA GLN A 195 -24.92 -11.32 6.57
C GLN A 195 -25.01 -10.18 5.53
N LEU A 196 -25.79 -10.35 4.47
CA LEU A 196 -26.06 -9.28 3.50
C LEU A 196 -26.83 -8.10 4.15
N CYS A 197 -27.76 -8.39 5.07
CA CYS A 197 -28.39 -7.35 5.88
C CYS A 197 -27.39 -6.60 6.77
N ARG A 198 -26.37 -7.27 7.33
CA ARG A 198 -25.26 -6.63 8.08
C ARG A 198 -24.46 -5.69 7.18
N ASP A 199 -23.95 -6.17 6.06
CA ASP A 199 -23.13 -5.36 5.13
C ASP A 199 -23.89 -4.13 4.60
N ARG A 200 -25.19 -4.29 4.31
CA ARG A 200 -26.05 -3.18 3.87
C ARG A 200 -26.39 -2.23 5.02
N PHE A 201 -26.60 -2.72 6.25
CA PHE A 201 -26.80 -1.88 7.43
C PHE A 201 -25.56 -1.05 7.77
N GLU A 202 -24.36 -1.65 7.78
CA GLU A 202 -23.12 -0.95 8.11
C GLU A 202 -22.91 0.26 7.17
N TYR A 203 -23.13 0.08 5.86
CA TYR A 203 -23.13 1.20 4.92
C TYR A 203 -24.23 2.25 5.17
N LEU A 204 -25.48 1.82 5.36
CA LEU A 204 -26.59 2.75 5.62
C LEU A 204 -26.36 3.55 6.92
N SER A 205 -25.64 2.98 7.89
CA SER A 205 -25.32 3.66 9.15
C SER A 205 -24.32 4.83 9.03
N PHE A 206 -23.67 4.97 7.87
CA PHE A 206 -22.85 6.13 7.51
C PHE A 206 -23.55 7.05 6.49
N SER A 207 -24.83 6.84 6.18
CA SER A 207 -25.54 7.54 5.10
C SER A 207 -26.81 8.26 5.60
N PRO A 208 -26.70 9.51 6.11
CA PRO A 208 -27.76 10.20 6.83
C PRO A 208 -28.95 10.67 5.97
N MET A 209 -28.88 10.56 4.64
CA MET A 209 -29.94 10.98 3.72
C MET A 209 -30.73 9.80 3.12
N THR A 210 -30.75 8.66 3.81
CA THR A 210 -31.43 7.44 3.33
C THR A 210 -32.92 7.42 3.74
N PRO A 211 -33.85 7.06 2.83
CA PRO A 211 -35.28 7.21 3.09
C PRO A 211 -35.79 6.14 4.07
N LYS A 212 -36.66 6.54 5.01
CA LYS A 212 -37.25 5.67 6.06
C LYS A 212 -37.84 4.35 5.53
N TRP A 213 -38.33 4.33 4.28
CA TRP A 213 -38.84 3.15 3.60
C TRP A 213 -37.78 2.06 3.32
N THR A 214 -36.52 2.43 3.05
CA THR A 214 -35.42 1.47 2.87
C THR A 214 -35.07 0.78 4.18
N HIS A 215 -35.05 1.52 5.29
CA HIS A 215 -34.87 0.94 6.63
C HIS A 215 -36.00 -0.03 6.98
N PHE A 216 -37.26 0.36 6.72
CA PHE A 216 -38.42 -0.50 6.96
C PHE A 216 -38.33 -1.85 6.23
N ARG A 217 -37.96 -1.85 4.93
CA ARG A 217 -37.79 -3.09 4.15
C ARG A 217 -36.73 -4.04 4.74
N LEU A 218 -35.60 -3.50 5.19
CA LEU A 218 -34.53 -4.30 5.79
C LEU A 218 -34.91 -4.86 7.16
N ILE A 219 -35.63 -4.09 7.99
CA ILE A 219 -36.10 -4.54 9.30
C ILE A 219 -37.16 -5.64 9.15
N VAL A 220 -38.12 -5.48 8.23
CA VAL A 220 -39.11 -6.52 7.92
C VAL A 220 -38.43 -7.81 7.48
N LEU A 221 -37.38 -7.73 6.65
CA LEU A 221 -36.61 -8.90 6.23
C LEU A 221 -35.84 -9.55 7.40
N LEU A 222 -35.16 -8.76 8.22
CA LEU A 222 -34.45 -9.26 9.42
C LEU A 222 -35.39 -9.94 10.41
N MET A 223 -36.57 -9.37 10.65
CA MET A 223 -37.60 -9.98 11.50
C MET A 223 -38.09 -11.31 10.92
N ALA A 224 -38.32 -11.39 9.61
CA ALA A 224 -38.72 -12.63 8.93
C ALA A 224 -37.64 -13.73 9.01
N ILE A 225 -36.35 -13.35 8.89
CA ILE A 225 -35.22 -14.27 9.10
C ILE A 225 -35.21 -14.76 10.56
N LEU A 226 -35.33 -13.85 11.53
CA LEU A 226 -35.33 -14.20 12.96
C LEU A 226 -36.49 -15.15 13.30
N THR A 227 -37.72 -14.85 12.89
CA THR A 227 -38.87 -15.73 13.14
C THR A 227 -38.69 -17.10 12.49
N THR A 228 -38.18 -17.16 11.26
CA THR A 228 -37.88 -18.43 10.58
C THR A 228 -36.81 -19.23 11.32
N SER A 229 -35.75 -18.58 11.80
CA SER A 229 -34.70 -19.25 12.60
C SER A 229 -35.22 -19.76 13.95
N LEU A 230 -36.16 -19.06 14.59
CA LEU A 230 -36.80 -19.52 15.82
C LEU A 230 -37.75 -20.71 15.57
N SER A 231 -38.47 -20.72 14.44
CA SER A 231 -39.26 -21.88 14.02
C SER A 231 -38.38 -23.11 13.75
N LEU A 232 -37.23 -22.93 13.09
CA LEU A 232 -36.26 -24.00 12.87
C LEU A 232 -35.65 -24.50 14.20
N PHE A 233 -35.40 -23.62 15.17
CA PHE A 233 -34.96 -24.03 16.51
C PHE A 233 -35.99 -24.91 17.22
N VAL A 234 -37.30 -24.62 17.09
CA VAL A 234 -38.36 -25.50 17.60
C VAL A 234 -38.33 -26.87 16.90
N VAL A 235 -38.04 -26.93 15.60
CA VAL A 235 -37.83 -28.20 14.89
C VAL A 235 -36.59 -28.95 15.42
N CYS A 236 -35.48 -28.27 15.74
CA CYS A 236 -34.34 -28.89 16.42
C CYS A 236 -34.75 -29.55 17.74
N VAL A 237 -35.55 -28.87 18.56
CA VAL A 237 -36.01 -29.40 19.85
C VAL A 237 -36.93 -30.61 19.65
N LEU A 238 -37.89 -30.55 18.73
CA LEU A 238 -38.84 -31.63 18.49
C LEU A 238 -38.19 -32.88 17.89
N VAL A 239 -37.29 -32.73 16.91
CA VAL A 239 -36.65 -33.85 16.20
C VAL A 239 -35.38 -34.31 16.91
N GLY A 240 -34.50 -33.38 17.25
CA GLY A 240 -33.16 -33.68 17.77
C GLY A 240 -33.16 -34.37 19.13
N ILE A 241 -34.10 -34.06 20.03
CA ILE A 241 -34.19 -34.74 21.34
C ILE A 241 -34.49 -36.24 21.16
N HIS A 242 -35.30 -36.60 20.17
CA HIS A 242 -35.59 -38.01 19.84
C HIS A 242 -34.43 -38.68 19.08
N ALA A 243 -33.71 -37.94 18.25
CA ALA A 243 -32.54 -38.43 17.48
C ALA A 243 -31.23 -38.48 18.29
N GLY A 244 -31.20 -37.94 19.51
CA GLY A 244 -30.08 -38.00 20.45
C GLY A 244 -29.28 -36.70 20.60
N ILE A 245 -28.63 -36.56 21.76
CA ILE A 245 -28.02 -35.31 22.24
C ILE A 245 -26.98 -34.72 21.27
N ASN A 246 -26.18 -35.56 20.60
CA ASN A 246 -25.17 -35.10 19.64
C ASN A 246 -25.82 -34.54 18.36
N THR A 247 -26.80 -35.26 17.81
CA THR A 247 -27.61 -34.83 16.65
C THR A 247 -28.33 -33.50 16.95
N PHE A 248 -28.94 -33.40 18.13
CA PHE A 248 -29.55 -32.16 18.63
C PHE A 248 -28.55 -31.00 18.66
N ALA A 249 -27.35 -31.21 19.22
CA ALA A 249 -26.33 -30.17 19.30
C ALA A 249 -25.85 -29.70 17.91
N PHE A 250 -25.62 -30.62 16.96
CA PHE A 250 -25.23 -30.27 15.60
C PHE A 250 -26.31 -29.49 14.84
N MET A 251 -27.59 -29.87 14.95
CA MET A 251 -28.69 -29.11 14.35
C MET A 251 -28.85 -27.72 15.00
N THR A 252 -28.72 -27.66 16.33
CA THR A 252 -28.98 -26.44 17.13
C THR A 252 -27.88 -25.40 16.99
N ALA A 253 -26.62 -25.80 16.78
CA ALA A 253 -25.48 -24.87 16.67
C ALA A 253 -25.65 -23.84 15.55
N GLU A 254 -25.84 -24.29 14.30
CA GLU A 254 -26.04 -23.39 13.15
C GLU A 254 -27.31 -22.55 13.27
N CYS A 255 -28.40 -23.15 13.77
CA CYS A 255 -29.65 -22.43 14.00
C CYS A 255 -29.46 -21.29 15.02
N SER A 256 -28.69 -21.54 16.08
CA SER A 256 -28.33 -20.54 17.09
C SER A 256 -27.39 -19.47 16.53
N LEU A 257 -26.41 -19.84 15.71
CA LEU A 257 -25.53 -18.88 15.04
C LEU A 257 -26.31 -17.93 14.11
N VAL A 258 -27.26 -18.43 13.34
CA VAL A 258 -28.13 -17.57 12.50
C VAL A 258 -29.02 -16.66 13.35
N ALA A 259 -29.65 -17.18 14.41
CA ALA A 259 -30.50 -16.39 15.30
C ALA A 259 -29.70 -15.28 16.02
N VAL A 260 -28.55 -15.59 16.60
CA VAL A 260 -27.66 -14.63 17.31
C VAL A 260 -27.12 -13.56 16.35
N ARG A 261 -26.66 -13.94 15.15
CA ARG A 261 -26.19 -12.99 14.13
C ARG A 261 -27.31 -12.08 13.63
N THR A 262 -28.52 -12.60 13.46
CA THR A 262 -29.68 -11.80 13.02
C THR A 262 -30.14 -10.84 14.12
N LEU A 263 -30.21 -11.31 15.37
CA LEU A 263 -30.57 -10.50 16.53
C LEU A 263 -29.56 -9.37 16.79
N PHE A 264 -28.26 -9.62 16.61
CA PHE A 264 -27.22 -8.59 16.67
C PHE A 264 -27.51 -7.41 15.72
N VAL A 265 -27.79 -7.72 14.45
CA VAL A 265 -28.10 -6.70 13.44
C VAL A 265 -29.38 -5.95 13.81
N ILE A 266 -30.43 -6.65 14.27
CA ILE A 266 -31.68 -6.03 14.74
C ILE A 266 -31.43 -5.06 15.91
N VAL A 267 -30.66 -5.48 16.93
CA VAL A 267 -30.38 -4.62 18.10
C VAL A 267 -29.56 -3.39 17.69
N ARG A 268 -28.54 -3.53 16.83
CA ARG A 268 -27.82 -2.36 16.28
C ARG A 268 -28.71 -1.46 15.41
N TYR A 269 -29.66 -2.02 14.66
CA TYR A 269 -30.65 -1.25 13.89
C TYR A 269 -31.59 -0.46 14.80
N SER A 270 -32.06 -1.06 15.89
CA SER A 270 -32.92 -0.40 16.89
C SER A 270 -32.19 0.73 17.61
N ILE A 271 -30.93 0.52 18.00
CA ILE A 271 -30.07 1.59 18.58
C ILE A 271 -29.93 2.75 17.58
N HIS A 272 -29.74 2.45 16.29
CA HIS A 272 -29.61 3.47 15.25
C HIS A 272 -30.91 4.23 14.96
N LEU A 273 -32.06 3.55 14.92
CA LEU A 273 -33.35 4.22 14.70
C LEU A 273 -33.80 5.04 15.92
N TRP A 274 -33.42 4.62 17.12
CA TRP A 274 -33.61 5.40 18.34
C TRP A 274 -32.79 6.70 18.28
N ASP A 275 -31.51 6.60 17.94
CA ASP A 275 -30.59 7.73 17.76
C ASP A 275 -31.10 8.74 16.71
N LEU A 276 -31.58 8.29 15.55
CA LEU A 276 -32.18 9.14 14.52
C LEU A 276 -33.53 9.81 14.91
N ASN A 277 -34.09 9.46 16.07
CA ASN A 277 -35.41 9.94 16.52
C ASN A 277 -35.36 10.50 17.96
N TYR A 278 -34.17 10.77 18.49
CA TYR A 278 -33.96 11.33 19.84
C TYR A 278 -33.49 12.79 19.73
N GLU A 279 -34.22 13.72 20.33
CA GLU A 279 -34.05 15.17 20.13
C GLU A 279 -32.96 15.80 21.03
N GLY A 280 -31.93 15.03 21.42
CA GLY A 280 -30.85 15.50 22.30
C GLY A 280 -29.61 14.61 22.28
N VAL A 281 -28.58 14.96 23.06
CA VAL A 281 -27.30 14.23 23.07
C VAL A 281 -27.40 12.94 23.90
N TRP A 282 -27.14 11.77 23.28
CA TRP A 282 -27.18 10.47 23.97
C TRP A 282 -25.77 9.98 24.34
N GLU A 283 -25.21 10.52 25.44
CA GLU A 283 -23.83 10.27 25.89
C GLU A 283 -23.44 8.78 25.96
N ASN A 284 -24.35 7.93 26.45
CA ASN A 284 -24.11 6.50 26.67
C ASN A 284 -24.22 5.63 25.39
N ARG A 285 -24.57 6.21 24.23
CA ARG A 285 -24.67 5.52 22.93
C ARG A 285 -23.43 4.68 22.61
N ALA A 286 -22.24 5.26 22.74
CA ALA A 286 -20.98 4.60 22.40
C ALA A 286 -20.70 3.38 23.29
N SER A 287 -20.99 3.49 24.59
CA SER A 287 -20.91 2.37 25.52
C SER A 287 -21.91 1.27 25.19
N MET A 288 -23.17 1.61 24.91
CA MET A 288 -24.22 0.63 24.60
C MET A 288 -23.93 -0.12 23.29
N ALA A 289 -23.47 0.59 22.26
CA ALA A 289 -23.06 -0.01 20.99
C ALA A 289 -21.86 -0.96 21.17
N TYR A 290 -20.83 -0.53 21.91
CA TYR A 290 -19.65 -1.34 22.23
C TYR A 290 -20.02 -2.64 22.97
N TYR A 291 -20.83 -2.55 24.04
CA TYR A 291 -21.23 -3.73 24.81
C TYR A 291 -22.11 -4.68 23.99
N THR A 292 -23.00 -4.14 23.14
CA THR A 292 -23.78 -4.94 22.20
C THR A 292 -22.86 -5.72 21.25
N GLU A 293 -21.89 -5.05 20.62
CA GLU A 293 -20.94 -5.70 19.70
C GLU A 293 -20.08 -6.76 20.41
N LEU A 294 -19.53 -6.43 21.58
CA LEU A 294 -18.72 -7.36 22.37
C LEU A 294 -19.51 -8.62 22.76
N VAL A 295 -20.73 -8.47 23.27
CA VAL A 295 -21.55 -9.61 23.72
C VAL A 295 -21.94 -10.48 22.52
N PHE A 296 -22.48 -9.90 21.45
CA PHE A 296 -22.95 -10.69 20.30
C PHE A 296 -21.81 -11.33 19.50
N GLU A 297 -20.67 -10.66 19.31
CA GLU A 297 -19.53 -11.27 18.62
C GLU A 297 -18.84 -12.33 19.50
N LEU A 298 -18.71 -12.13 20.81
CA LEU A 298 -18.19 -13.15 21.72
C LEU A 298 -19.13 -14.36 21.83
N SER A 299 -20.45 -14.16 21.92
CA SER A 299 -21.42 -15.27 21.88
C SER A 299 -21.34 -16.05 20.58
N THR A 300 -21.20 -15.37 19.43
CA THR A 300 -21.03 -16.02 18.13
C THR A 300 -19.76 -16.87 18.09
N LEU A 301 -18.62 -16.32 18.54
CA LEU A 301 -17.34 -17.04 18.58
C LEU A 301 -17.36 -18.22 19.57
N THR A 302 -17.99 -18.08 20.73
CA THR A 302 -18.10 -19.15 21.72
C THR A 302 -18.99 -20.30 21.22
N ILE A 303 -20.14 -20.00 20.60
CA ILE A 303 -21.01 -21.03 20.00
C ILE A 303 -20.25 -21.78 18.89
N ASP A 304 -19.54 -21.06 18.02
CA ASP A 304 -18.77 -21.64 16.92
C ASP A 304 -17.58 -22.49 17.43
N PHE A 305 -16.89 -22.04 18.47
CA PHE A 305 -15.82 -22.79 19.13
C PHE A 305 -16.35 -24.07 19.81
N CYS A 306 -17.46 -23.98 20.55
CA CYS A 306 -18.10 -25.14 21.16
C CYS A 306 -18.60 -26.14 20.10
N HIS A 307 -19.14 -25.67 18.97
CA HIS A 307 -19.55 -26.52 17.85
C HIS A 307 -18.34 -27.25 17.24
N HIS A 308 -17.26 -26.55 16.94
CA HIS A 308 -16.04 -27.16 16.39
C HIS A 308 -15.35 -28.13 17.37
N LEU A 309 -15.39 -27.82 18.67
CA LEU A 309 -14.85 -28.70 19.71
C LEU A 309 -15.70 -29.97 19.87
N HIS A 310 -17.02 -29.86 19.79
CA HIS A 310 -17.94 -31.00 19.80
C HIS A 310 -17.78 -31.87 18.54
N MET A 311 -17.60 -31.28 17.37
CA MET A 311 -17.27 -32.00 16.13
C MET A 311 -15.95 -32.78 16.25
N LEU A 312 -14.91 -32.20 16.86
CA LEU A 312 -13.62 -32.87 17.07
C LEU A 312 -13.73 -34.07 18.03
N PHE A 313 -14.50 -33.95 19.12
CA PHE A 313 -14.73 -35.05 20.05
C PHE A 313 -15.57 -36.18 19.44
N TRP A 314 -16.59 -35.84 18.64
CA TRP A 314 -17.40 -36.85 17.92
C TRP A 314 -16.59 -37.63 16.88
N GLY A 315 -15.64 -36.96 16.19
CA GLY A 315 -14.70 -37.59 15.26
C GLY A 315 -13.63 -38.49 15.89
N ASN A 316 -13.79 -38.89 17.16
CA ASN A 316 -12.88 -39.76 17.93
C ASN A 316 -11.40 -39.30 17.96
N ILE A 317 -11.12 -38.04 17.65
CA ILE A 317 -9.77 -37.44 17.57
C ILE A 317 -8.80 -38.24 16.67
N ILE A 318 -9.32 -38.94 15.66
CA ILE A 318 -8.50 -39.63 14.65
C ILE A 318 -7.87 -38.59 13.72
N LEU A 319 -6.60 -38.77 13.34
CA LEU A 319 -5.90 -37.90 12.38
C LEU A 319 -6.42 -38.10 10.96
N SER A 320 -7.55 -37.44 10.66
CA SER A 320 -8.13 -37.33 9.31
C SER A 320 -7.88 -35.93 8.72
N MET A 321 -8.08 -35.79 7.40
CA MET A 321 -8.05 -34.48 6.73
C MET A 321 -9.09 -33.51 7.31
N ALA A 322 -10.28 -34.00 7.69
CA ALA A 322 -11.31 -33.19 8.34
C ALA A 322 -10.86 -32.72 9.73
N SER A 323 -10.23 -33.61 10.51
CA SER A 323 -9.71 -33.28 11.85
C SER A 323 -8.63 -32.19 11.79
N LEU A 324 -7.78 -32.19 10.78
CA LEU A 324 -6.77 -31.14 10.57
C LEU A 324 -7.42 -29.77 10.28
N VAL A 325 -8.46 -29.72 9.43
CA VAL A 325 -9.20 -28.48 9.15
C VAL A 325 -9.92 -27.98 10.41
N ILE A 326 -10.51 -28.87 11.21
CA ILE A 326 -11.18 -28.51 12.48
C ILE A 326 -10.17 -28.00 13.51
N LEU A 327 -8.98 -28.60 13.64
CA LEU A 327 -7.91 -28.11 14.51
C LEU A 327 -7.39 -26.73 14.06
N MET A 328 -7.27 -26.48 12.76
CA MET A 328 -6.93 -25.17 12.23
C MET A 328 -7.98 -24.11 12.60
N GLN A 329 -9.27 -24.45 12.47
CA GLN A 329 -10.38 -23.56 12.82
C GLN A 329 -10.47 -23.31 14.34
N LEU A 330 -10.26 -24.33 15.17
CA LEU A 330 -10.19 -24.18 16.63
C LEU A 330 -9.03 -23.27 17.06
N ARG A 331 -7.86 -23.38 16.41
CA ARG A 331 -6.72 -22.48 16.63
C ARG A 331 -7.07 -21.02 16.28
N TYR A 332 -7.75 -20.80 15.15
CA TYR A 332 -8.22 -19.48 14.72
C TYR A 332 -9.23 -18.89 15.73
N LEU A 333 -10.29 -19.63 16.06
CA LEU A 333 -11.33 -19.20 17.00
C LEU A 333 -10.77 -18.92 18.40
N PHE A 334 -9.85 -19.77 18.90
CA PHE A 334 -9.17 -19.54 20.17
C PHE A 334 -8.31 -18.25 20.14
N TYR A 335 -7.57 -18.00 19.06
CA TYR A 335 -6.81 -16.75 18.92
C TYR A 335 -7.74 -15.53 18.89
N GLU A 336 -8.84 -15.59 18.14
CA GLU A 336 -9.79 -14.48 18.03
C GLU A 336 -10.50 -14.18 19.35
N ILE A 337 -10.99 -15.20 20.06
CA ILE A 337 -11.56 -15.04 21.40
C ILE A 337 -10.55 -14.38 22.34
N ASN A 338 -9.29 -14.84 22.34
CA ASN A 338 -8.22 -14.21 23.12
C ASN A 338 -7.88 -12.78 22.65
N ARG A 339 -8.01 -12.45 21.36
CA ARG A 339 -7.85 -11.09 20.83
C ARG A 339 -8.97 -10.17 21.34
N ARG A 340 -10.23 -10.62 21.30
CA ARG A 340 -11.39 -9.87 21.82
C ARG A 340 -11.35 -9.70 23.33
N ILE A 341 -11.01 -10.73 24.10
CA ILE A 341 -10.84 -10.64 25.56
C ILE A 341 -9.71 -9.67 25.93
N ARG A 342 -8.58 -9.68 25.20
CA ARG A 342 -7.49 -8.69 25.40
C ARG A 342 -7.95 -7.26 25.08
N LYS A 343 -8.67 -7.03 23.97
CA LYS A 343 -9.25 -5.71 23.67
C LYS A 343 -10.21 -5.25 24.79
N HIS A 344 -11.04 -6.14 25.31
CA HIS A 344 -11.96 -5.82 26.40
C HIS A 344 -11.24 -5.50 27.72
N LYS A 345 -10.17 -6.23 28.06
CA LYS A 345 -9.32 -5.91 29.22
C LYS A 345 -8.67 -4.53 29.09
N ASN A 346 -8.15 -4.18 27.90
CA ASN A 346 -7.59 -2.84 27.65
C ASN A 346 -8.66 -1.74 27.81
N TYR A 347 -9.83 -1.94 27.20
CA TYR A 347 -10.97 -1.02 27.35
C TYR A 347 -11.37 -0.81 28.82
N LEU A 348 -11.49 -1.87 29.63
CA LEU A 348 -11.79 -1.73 31.07
C LEU A 348 -10.67 -1.03 31.85
N GLN A 349 -9.41 -1.22 31.46
CA GLN A 349 -8.27 -0.50 32.05
C GLN A 349 -8.33 0.99 31.71
N VAL A 350 -8.66 1.34 30.46
CA VAL A 350 -8.85 2.73 30.00
C VAL A 350 -10.01 3.42 30.74
N VAL A 351 -11.17 2.76 30.87
CA VAL A 351 -12.31 3.35 31.60
C VAL A 351 -11.95 3.62 33.06
N ARG A 352 -11.29 2.66 33.75
CA ARG A 352 -10.84 2.87 35.14
C ARG A 352 -9.85 4.02 35.23
N LEU A 353 -8.85 4.09 34.34
CA LEU A 353 -7.87 5.16 34.29
C LEU A 353 -8.55 6.54 34.13
N MET A 354 -9.57 6.62 33.27
CA MET A 354 -10.35 7.84 33.07
C MET A 354 -11.21 8.20 34.27
N GLU A 355 -11.78 7.21 34.96
CA GLU A 355 -12.61 7.42 36.15
C GLU A 355 -11.79 7.76 37.40
N SER A 356 -10.60 7.21 37.56
CA SER A 356 -9.73 7.48 38.71
C SER A 356 -8.87 8.75 38.55
N ASN A 357 -8.39 9.04 37.33
CA ASN A 357 -7.36 10.07 37.13
C ASN A 357 -7.89 11.36 36.46
N PHE A 358 -9.02 11.32 35.72
CA PHE A 358 -9.49 12.45 34.91
C PHE A 358 -10.91 12.92 35.34
N PRO A 359 -11.04 13.93 36.22
CA PRO A 359 -12.34 14.41 36.67
C PRO A 359 -13.18 15.00 35.53
N MET A 360 -14.50 15.08 35.74
CA MET A 360 -15.37 15.87 34.85
C MET A 360 -15.09 17.36 35.05
N ALA A 361 -15.13 18.13 33.96
CA ALA A 361 -15.07 19.58 34.02
C ALA A 361 -16.37 20.16 34.62
N THR A 362 -16.25 21.27 35.34
CA THR A 362 -17.42 22.02 35.83
C THR A 362 -18.03 22.88 34.71
N ASN A 363 -19.32 23.23 34.84
CA ASN A 363 -20.00 24.06 33.83
C ASN A 363 -19.32 25.42 33.66
N GLU A 364 -18.77 26.01 34.73
CA GLU A 364 -18.01 27.27 34.67
C GLU A 364 -16.67 27.11 33.92
N GLU A 365 -16.05 25.93 33.97
CA GLU A 365 -14.85 25.63 33.16
C GLU A 365 -15.20 25.38 31.68
N LEU A 366 -16.34 24.74 31.41
CA LEU A 366 -16.86 24.51 30.05
C LEU A 366 -17.29 25.82 29.36
N GLU A 367 -17.94 26.74 30.07
CA GLU A 367 -18.27 28.07 29.54
C GLU A 367 -17.04 28.95 29.36
N LYS A 368 -16.04 28.83 30.25
CA LYS A 368 -14.78 29.60 30.19
C LYS A 368 -13.79 29.08 29.15
N ASN A 369 -13.80 27.78 28.87
CA ASN A 369 -12.93 27.12 27.91
C ASN A 369 -13.78 26.50 26.79
N SER A 370 -14.47 27.37 26.05
CA SER A 370 -15.53 27.06 25.08
C SER A 370 -15.00 26.49 23.76
N ASP A 371 -14.13 25.48 23.84
CA ASP A 371 -13.56 24.78 22.69
C ASP A 371 -14.46 23.61 22.26
N ASP A 372 -14.47 23.29 20.97
CA ASP A 372 -15.02 22.02 20.46
C ASP A 372 -14.04 20.87 20.74
N CYS A 373 -14.55 19.65 20.91
CA CYS A 373 -13.70 18.51 21.28
C CYS A 373 -12.75 18.14 20.12
N ALA A 374 -11.45 18.30 20.30
CA ALA A 374 -10.44 18.14 19.23
C ALA A 374 -10.37 16.75 18.55
N ILE A 375 -11.15 15.76 19.03
CA ILE A 375 -11.25 14.40 18.46
C ILE A 375 -12.43 14.24 17.47
N CYS A 376 -13.57 14.91 17.71
CA CYS A 376 -14.77 14.82 16.84
C CYS A 376 -15.22 16.16 16.25
N TRP A 377 -14.74 17.26 16.81
CA TRP A 377 -15.08 18.65 16.46
C TRP A 377 -16.55 19.03 16.73
N ASP A 378 -17.25 18.27 17.56
CA ASP A 378 -18.53 18.65 18.16
C ASP A 378 -18.32 19.47 19.45
N ARG A 379 -19.30 20.33 19.76
CA ARG A 379 -19.32 21.12 20.99
C ARG A 379 -19.39 20.26 22.25
N MET A 380 -18.63 20.61 23.28
CA MET A 380 -18.64 19.92 24.57
C MET A 380 -19.76 20.43 25.48
N GLU A 381 -20.83 19.64 25.63
CA GLU A 381 -21.81 19.78 26.72
C GLU A 381 -21.30 19.12 28.02
N THR A 382 -20.58 18.00 27.90
CA THR A 382 -19.85 17.37 29.00
C THR A 382 -18.44 16.96 28.56
N ALA A 383 -17.45 17.15 29.45
CA ALA A 383 -16.05 16.83 29.17
C ALA A 383 -15.32 16.27 30.40
N ARG A 384 -14.33 15.40 30.17
CA ARG A 384 -13.30 15.06 31.15
C ARG A 384 -12.07 15.95 30.96
N LYS A 385 -11.46 16.34 32.09
CA LYS A 385 -10.27 17.17 32.18
C LYS A 385 -9.03 16.32 32.47
N LEU A 386 -8.01 16.40 31.61
CA LEU A 386 -6.73 15.71 31.82
C LEU A 386 -5.80 16.51 32.73
N PRO A 387 -4.71 15.91 33.28
CA PRO A 387 -3.75 16.61 34.14
C PRO A 387 -3.01 17.75 33.43
N CYS A 388 -2.94 17.71 32.09
CA CYS A 388 -2.41 18.78 31.25
C CYS A 388 -3.42 19.92 30.96
N GLY A 389 -4.64 19.86 31.53
CA GLY A 389 -5.68 20.89 31.43
C GLY A 389 -6.69 20.69 30.29
N HIS A 390 -6.35 19.96 29.23
CA HIS A 390 -7.21 19.76 28.06
C HIS A 390 -8.54 19.04 28.39
N LEU A 391 -9.60 19.44 27.67
CA LEU A 391 -10.96 18.94 27.79
C LEU A 391 -11.37 18.12 26.55
N PHE A 392 -12.08 17.01 26.76
CA PHE A 392 -12.64 16.16 25.71
C PHE A 392 -13.94 15.49 26.16
N HIS A 393 -14.87 15.18 25.23
CA HIS A 393 -15.99 14.27 25.54
C HIS A 393 -15.47 12.92 26.04
N ASN A 394 -16.19 12.33 26.99
CA ASN A 394 -15.86 11.04 27.61
C ASN A 394 -15.72 9.91 26.56
N SER A 395 -16.66 9.82 25.61
CA SER A 395 -16.64 8.86 24.51
C SER A 395 -15.39 8.98 23.62
N CYS A 396 -15.02 10.21 23.27
CA CYS A 396 -13.91 10.52 22.38
C CYS A 396 -12.56 10.24 23.04
N LEU A 397 -12.34 10.73 24.26
CA LEU A 397 -11.11 10.50 25.02
C LEU A 397 -10.86 9.01 25.23
N ARG A 398 -11.91 8.24 25.54
CA ARG A 398 -11.84 6.78 25.65
C ARG A 398 -11.38 6.12 24.35
N SER A 399 -11.95 6.51 23.21
CA SER A 399 -11.61 5.94 21.89
C SER A 399 -10.15 6.21 21.49
N TRP A 400 -9.58 7.32 21.96
CA TRP A 400 -8.15 7.62 21.83
C TRP A 400 -7.29 6.74 22.75
N LEU A 401 -7.63 6.70 24.05
CA LEU A 401 -6.88 5.94 25.06
C LEU A 401 -6.94 4.42 24.89
N GLU A 402 -7.94 3.88 24.16
CA GLU A 402 -7.95 2.49 23.69
C GLU A 402 -6.82 2.18 22.67
N GLN A 403 -6.14 3.19 22.12
CA GLN A 403 -5.06 3.09 21.12
C GLN A 403 -3.71 3.64 21.61
N ASP A 404 -3.69 4.83 22.22
CA ASP A 404 -2.49 5.47 22.76
C ASP A 404 -2.78 6.14 24.11
N THR A 405 -1.99 5.84 25.14
CA THR A 405 -2.13 6.38 26.51
C THR A 405 -1.50 7.78 26.65
N SER A 406 -1.74 8.65 25.68
CA SER A 406 -1.24 10.04 25.62
C SER A 406 -2.40 11.04 25.58
N CYS A 407 -2.14 12.31 25.92
CA CYS A 407 -3.11 13.37 25.67
C CYS A 407 -3.28 13.61 24.15
N PRO A 408 -4.52 13.60 23.60
CA PRO A 408 -4.76 13.81 22.17
C PRO A 408 -4.25 15.15 21.60
N THR A 409 -4.16 16.20 22.43
CA THR A 409 -3.84 17.59 22.02
C THR A 409 -2.43 18.04 22.39
N CYS A 410 -1.68 17.28 23.23
CA CYS A 410 -0.32 17.66 23.62
C CYS A 410 0.65 16.49 23.88
N ARG A 411 0.28 15.26 23.46
CA ARG A 411 1.03 13.99 23.57
C ARG A 411 1.59 13.61 24.95
N THR A 412 1.30 14.37 26.00
CA THR A 412 1.80 14.08 27.36
C THR A 412 1.36 12.68 27.75
N SER A 413 2.33 11.81 28.07
CA SER A 413 2.06 10.44 28.50
C SER A 413 1.24 10.46 29.79
N LEU A 414 0.19 9.65 29.82
CA LEU A 414 -0.76 9.55 30.93
C LEU A 414 -0.56 8.27 31.76
N LYS A 415 0.51 7.52 31.50
CA LYS A 415 0.98 6.44 32.37
C LYS A 415 1.34 7.01 33.75
N ASN A 416 1.01 6.26 34.81
CA ASN A 416 1.33 6.63 36.19
C ASN A 416 2.84 6.90 36.33
N ARG A 417 3.19 7.98 37.04
CA ARG A 417 4.56 8.46 37.23
C ARG A 417 5.09 8.09 38.63
N ASN A 418 4.62 6.97 39.18
CA ASN A 418 4.62 6.69 40.63
C ASN A 418 5.19 5.30 41.00
N GLU A 419 5.77 4.55 40.07
CA GLU A 419 6.28 3.17 40.33
C GLU A 419 7.74 2.94 39.90
N ASP A 420 8.41 3.91 39.24
CA ASP A 420 9.79 3.80 38.73
C ASP A 420 10.78 4.79 39.40
N GLU A 421 10.60 5.09 40.69
CA GLU A 421 11.58 5.82 41.52
C GLU A 421 12.08 4.98 42.71
N ASP A 422 12.74 3.85 42.43
CA ASP A 422 13.82 3.34 43.30
C ASP A 422 14.78 2.36 42.58
N GLU A 423 16.00 2.26 43.11
CA GLU A 423 17.13 1.37 42.75
C GLU A 423 17.83 1.45 41.36
N SER A 424 19.15 1.67 41.43
CA SER A 424 20.19 1.37 40.42
C SER A 424 21.56 1.28 41.15
N PRO A 425 22.69 0.79 40.57
CA PRO A 425 22.93 0.24 39.22
C PRO A 425 23.76 -1.10 39.24
N GLU A 426 24.53 -1.35 38.16
CA GLU A 426 25.58 -2.38 37.93
C GLU A 426 25.18 -3.77 37.36
N ARG A 427 25.74 -4.16 36.19
CA ARG A 427 27.03 -4.92 36.06
C ARG A 427 27.42 -5.22 34.59
N ILE A 428 28.72 -5.42 34.36
CA ILE A 428 29.36 -5.82 33.07
C ILE A 428 30.20 -7.08 33.32
N PRO A 429 30.05 -8.17 32.54
CA PRO A 429 31.16 -8.71 31.71
C PRO A 429 30.68 -9.49 30.44
N SER A 430 31.49 -9.96 29.48
CA SER A 430 32.84 -9.62 28.95
C SER A 430 33.09 -10.49 27.68
N GLU A 431 34.03 -10.12 26.80
CA GLU A 431 34.37 -10.90 25.58
C GLU A 431 35.01 -12.28 25.84
N ARG A 432 34.92 -13.21 24.86
CA ARG A 432 36.07 -14.09 24.53
C ARG A 432 36.07 -14.69 23.11
N ASN A 433 37.29 -14.87 22.57
CA ASN A 433 37.59 -15.44 21.26
C ASN A 433 37.53 -16.98 21.22
N GLY A 434 37.31 -17.54 20.02
CA GLY A 434 37.59 -18.95 19.66
C GLY A 434 37.58 -19.16 18.14
N ARG A 435 38.56 -19.90 17.61
CA ARG A 435 38.65 -20.34 16.20
C ARG A 435 38.53 -21.86 16.14
N ASP A 436 38.12 -22.42 14.99
CA ASP A 436 38.91 -23.45 14.30
C ASP A 436 38.36 -23.79 12.90
N THR A 437 39.15 -24.55 12.12
CA THR A 437 38.95 -24.80 10.68
C THR A 437 38.72 -26.27 10.33
N ALA A 438 37.84 -26.55 9.36
CA ALA A 438 37.70 -27.84 8.69
C ALA A 438 37.51 -27.67 7.17
N ARG A 439 37.73 -28.73 6.37
CA ARG A 439 38.03 -28.59 4.92
C ARG A 439 37.58 -29.80 4.07
N VAL A 440 36.98 -29.52 2.90
CA VAL A 440 36.75 -30.40 1.72
C VAL A 440 35.77 -31.59 1.87
N VAL A 441 34.82 -31.68 0.92
CA VAL A 441 34.51 -32.81 -0.01
C VAL A 441 33.07 -32.67 -0.50
N GLY A 442 32.82 -32.88 -1.80
CA GLY A 442 31.48 -32.90 -2.38
C GLY A 442 31.33 -34.04 -3.39
N ALA A 443 30.11 -34.57 -3.55
CA ALA A 443 29.79 -35.61 -4.53
C ALA A 443 28.28 -35.71 -4.84
N GLY A 444 27.95 -35.96 -6.11
CA GLY A 444 26.79 -36.73 -6.60
C GLY A 444 25.38 -36.39 -6.07
N GLY A 445 24.61 -35.62 -6.85
CA GLY A 445 23.17 -35.43 -6.61
C GLY A 445 22.28 -36.61 -7.04
N ARG A 446 21.05 -36.65 -6.49
CA ARG A 446 19.90 -37.46 -6.94
C ARG A 446 18.60 -36.70 -6.63
N THR A 447 17.57 -36.86 -7.46
CA THR A 447 16.34 -36.06 -7.42
C THR A 447 15.15 -36.84 -6.86
N ASN A 448 14.54 -36.32 -5.80
CA ASN A 448 13.18 -36.70 -5.39
C ASN A 448 12.15 -35.83 -6.14
N HIS A 449 10.95 -36.36 -6.39
CA HIS A 449 9.87 -35.58 -7.00
C HIS A 449 8.91 -35.07 -5.91
N PHE A 450 8.78 -33.75 -5.84
CA PHE A 450 7.81 -33.05 -5.02
C PHE A 450 6.48 -32.85 -5.77
N PHE A 451 5.36 -33.00 -5.07
CA PHE A 451 4.06 -32.53 -5.54
C PHE A 451 3.64 -31.32 -4.69
N HIS A 452 3.48 -30.16 -5.34
CA HIS A 452 3.08 -28.92 -4.69
C HIS A 452 1.63 -28.57 -5.05
N PHE A 453 0.76 -28.44 -4.05
CA PHE A 453 -0.63 -28.05 -4.19
C PHE A 453 -0.87 -26.67 -3.60
N ASP A 454 -0.99 -25.67 -4.47
CA ASP A 454 -1.33 -24.28 -4.13
C ASP A 454 -2.84 -24.16 -3.86
N GLY A 455 -3.22 -24.17 -2.58
CA GLY A 455 -4.62 -24.09 -2.18
C GLY A 455 -5.24 -22.71 -2.41
N SER A 456 -4.42 -21.65 -2.37
CA SER A 456 -4.88 -20.25 -2.46
C SER A 456 -5.59 -19.93 -3.79
N ARG A 457 -5.21 -20.64 -4.87
CA ARG A 457 -5.84 -20.55 -6.20
C ARG A 457 -7.28 -21.06 -6.25
N TYR A 458 -7.71 -21.86 -5.28
CA TYR A 458 -9.02 -22.52 -5.27
C TYR A 458 -9.95 -21.99 -4.17
N ALA A 459 -9.41 -21.65 -2.99
CA ALA A 459 -10.10 -20.83 -2.01
C ALA A 459 -9.09 -20.08 -1.12
N SER A 460 -9.41 -18.84 -0.75
CA SER A 460 -8.52 -17.88 -0.07
C SER A 460 -8.05 -18.27 1.35
N TRP A 461 -8.52 -19.41 1.86
CA TRP A 461 -8.16 -19.97 3.17
C TRP A 461 -7.66 -21.42 3.09
N LEU A 462 -7.65 -22.02 1.89
CA LEU A 462 -7.19 -23.40 1.70
C LEU A 462 -5.65 -23.41 1.79
N PRO A 463 -5.06 -24.16 2.73
CA PRO A 463 -3.61 -24.14 2.92
C PRO A 463 -2.89 -24.71 1.69
N THR A 464 -1.77 -24.10 1.33
CA THR A 464 -0.80 -24.69 0.40
C THR A 464 -0.12 -25.88 1.06
N VAL A 465 -0.07 -27.02 0.37
CA VAL A 465 0.45 -28.28 0.90
C VAL A 465 1.41 -28.90 -0.12
N SER A 466 2.61 -29.25 0.33
CA SER A 466 3.57 -30.04 -0.44
C SER A 466 3.64 -31.47 0.09
N VAL A 467 3.74 -32.45 -0.82
CA VAL A 467 3.83 -33.87 -0.50
C VAL A 467 5.03 -34.47 -1.24
N GLU A 468 5.95 -35.06 -0.47
CA GLU A 468 7.07 -35.85 -0.97
C GLU A 468 6.71 -37.35 -0.96
N VAL A 469 7.03 -38.07 -2.04
CA VAL A 469 6.69 -39.50 -2.19
C VAL A 469 7.93 -40.36 -2.41
N THR A 470 8.45 -40.94 -1.33
CA THR A 470 9.65 -41.79 -1.34
C THR A 470 9.29 -43.26 -1.58
N ARG A 471 9.85 -43.90 -2.63
CA ARG A 471 9.64 -45.33 -2.93
C ARG A 471 10.54 -46.24 -2.05
N PRO A 472 9.99 -47.25 -1.35
CA PRO A 472 10.79 -48.21 -0.58
C PRO A 472 11.04 -49.54 -1.32
N HIS A 473 12.31 -49.87 -1.56
CA HIS A 473 12.81 -51.19 -2.01
C HIS A 473 14.33 -51.25 -1.72
N LEU A 474 14.97 -52.38 -1.41
CA LEU A 474 14.52 -53.73 -1.04
C LEU A 474 15.68 -54.36 -0.21
N ILE A 475 15.41 -55.10 0.86
CA ILE A 475 16.47 -55.72 1.68
C ILE A 475 16.78 -57.14 1.19
N THR A 476 18.05 -57.43 0.91
CA THR A 476 18.58 -58.77 0.61
C THR A 476 19.44 -59.27 1.77
N ILE A 477 19.37 -60.57 2.07
CA ILE A 477 19.86 -61.21 3.31
C ILE A 477 21.34 -61.64 3.21
N GLY A 478 22.12 -61.57 4.30
CA GLY A 478 23.59 -61.76 4.26
C GLY A 478 24.36 -62.11 5.56
N VAL A 479 23.82 -62.97 6.44
CA VAL A 479 24.55 -63.87 7.38
C VAL A 479 25.65 -63.31 8.34
N ALA A 480 25.28 -63.19 9.62
CA ALA A 480 26.00 -63.52 10.87
C ALA A 480 27.44 -63.04 11.18
N GLN A 481 27.58 -62.30 12.29
CA GLN A 481 28.19 -62.80 13.56
C GLN A 481 27.85 -61.89 14.77
N THR A 482 27.98 -62.41 15.99
CA THR A 482 27.65 -61.80 17.30
C THR A 482 28.58 -62.40 18.39
N PRO A 483 28.79 -61.80 19.59
CA PRO A 483 27.95 -60.78 20.25
C PRO A 483 28.69 -59.62 20.97
N GLN A 484 27.87 -58.83 21.70
CA GLN A 484 28.14 -58.01 22.88
C GLN A 484 28.54 -56.51 22.78
N ASP A 485 27.73 -55.74 23.51
CA ASP A 485 27.97 -54.52 24.29
C ASP A 485 28.19 -53.15 23.63
N SER A 486 27.74 -52.13 24.38
CA SER A 486 27.69 -50.67 24.11
C SER A 486 26.59 -50.15 23.15
N ASN A 487 25.85 -49.15 23.63
CA ASN A 487 24.67 -48.56 22.98
C ASN A 487 25.03 -47.47 21.96
N GLU A 488 24.42 -47.46 20.77
CA GLU A 488 23.92 -46.21 20.14
C GLU A 488 22.99 -46.46 18.91
N PRO A 489 21.78 -45.86 18.84
CA PRO A 489 20.92 -45.92 17.64
C PRO A 489 21.05 -44.65 16.75
N SER A 490 21.87 -44.74 15.71
CA SER A 490 21.72 -44.09 14.39
C SER A 490 21.10 -42.68 14.30
N ILE A 491 21.88 -41.64 14.67
CA ILE A 491 21.55 -40.22 14.42
C ILE A 491 21.47 -39.86 12.92
N SER A 492 22.12 -40.65 12.04
CA SER A 492 22.36 -40.35 10.62
C SER A 492 21.12 -40.17 9.74
N ALA A 493 19.94 -40.67 10.13
CA ALA A 493 18.72 -40.51 9.34
C ALA A 493 18.08 -39.10 9.46
N ARG A 494 18.18 -38.45 10.63
CA ARG A 494 17.52 -37.14 10.87
C ARG A 494 18.21 -36.00 10.11
N ASN A 495 19.54 -36.02 10.04
CA ASN A 495 20.32 -34.92 9.47
C ASN A 495 20.13 -34.78 7.94
N ALA A 496 19.80 -35.86 7.24
CA ALA A 496 19.50 -35.83 5.81
C ALA A 496 18.16 -35.11 5.51
N VAL A 497 17.08 -35.51 6.22
CA VAL A 497 15.73 -34.90 6.08
C VAL A 497 15.78 -33.41 6.39
N GLN A 498 16.45 -33.03 7.48
CA GLN A 498 16.54 -31.63 7.92
C GLN A 498 17.41 -30.76 7.01
N SER A 499 18.23 -31.35 6.13
CA SER A 499 19.00 -30.58 5.14
C SER A 499 18.16 -30.25 3.91
N ALA A 500 17.44 -31.22 3.34
CA ALA A 500 16.63 -31.00 2.13
C ALA A 500 15.47 -30.00 2.35
N GLN A 501 14.84 -30.04 3.53
CA GLN A 501 13.78 -29.09 3.88
C GLN A 501 14.30 -27.64 3.97
N ILE A 502 15.52 -27.45 4.46
CA ILE A 502 16.14 -26.13 4.60
C ILE A 502 16.68 -25.62 3.25
N ASP A 503 17.16 -26.50 2.37
CA ASP A 503 17.53 -26.13 0.98
C ASP A 503 16.34 -25.54 0.21
N ASP A 504 15.12 -26.08 0.36
CA ASP A 504 13.93 -25.55 -0.33
C ASP A 504 13.44 -24.24 0.29
N MET A 505 13.36 -24.16 1.62
CA MET A 505 13.09 -22.90 2.34
C MET A 505 14.13 -21.82 1.96
N SER A 506 15.39 -22.21 1.75
CA SER A 506 16.47 -21.29 1.34
C SER A 506 16.27 -20.77 -0.08
N ARG A 507 15.69 -21.57 -0.99
CA ARG A 507 15.32 -21.10 -2.34
C ARG A 507 14.16 -20.11 -2.29
N GLN A 508 13.15 -20.38 -1.47
CA GLN A 508 12.01 -19.46 -1.28
C GLN A 508 12.48 -18.10 -0.76
N VAL A 509 13.40 -18.06 0.22
CA VAL A 509 14.03 -16.80 0.66
C VAL A 509 14.91 -16.19 -0.46
N LEU A 510 15.59 -17.01 -1.28
CA LEU A 510 16.39 -16.52 -2.42
C LEU A 510 15.56 -15.84 -3.51
N GLU A 511 14.31 -16.23 -3.73
CA GLU A 511 13.42 -15.58 -4.71
C GLU A 511 13.10 -14.13 -4.29
N PHE A 512 13.06 -13.85 -2.98
CA PHE A 512 12.92 -12.50 -2.44
C PHE A 512 14.27 -11.77 -2.25
N PHE A 513 15.35 -12.49 -1.95
CA PHE A 513 16.67 -11.94 -1.62
C PHE A 513 17.83 -12.57 -2.42
N PRO A 514 17.84 -12.45 -3.77
CA PRO A 514 18.79 -13.16 -4.65
C PRO A 514 20.26 -12.71 -4.51
N HIS A 515 20.53 -11.66 -3.75
CA HIS A 515 21.88 -11.15 -3.48
C HIS A 515 22.51 -11.72 -2.20
N ILE A 516 21.75 -12.43 -1.38
CA ILE A 516 22.25 -13.06 -0.14
C ILE A 516 22.66 -14.50 -0.46
N PRO A 517 23.90 -14.94 -0.16
CA PRO A 517 24.35 -16.27 -0.53
C PRO A 517 23.63 -17.36 0.29
N VAL A 518 23.22 -18.42 -0.40
CA VAL A 518 22.31 -19.48 0.09
C VAL A 518 22.70 -20.02 1.47
N ASN A 519 24.00 -20.15 1.76
CA ASN A 519 24.47 -20.71 3.04
C ASN A 519 24.11 -19.82 4.25
N ILE A 520 24.09 -18.49 4.09
CA ILE A 520 23.76 -17.57 5.19
C ILE A 520 22.27 -17.65 5.50
N ILE A 521 21.44 -17.75 4.46
CA ILE A 521 20.00 -17.99 4.57
C ILE A 521 19.73 -19.37 5.22
N ALA A 522 20.44 -20.42 4.78
CA ALA A 522 20.31 -21.76 5.35
C ALA A 522 20.72 -21.83 6.83
N ASP A 523 21.74 -21.06 7.23
CA ASP A 523 22.20 -21.01 8.63
C ASP A 523 21.26 -20.22 9.55
N ASP A 524 20.60 -19.15 9.08
CA ASP A 524 19.51 -18.51 9.85
C ASP A 524 18.26 -19.42 9.90
N LEU A 525 17.87 -20.06 8.79
CA LEU A 525 16.76 -21.01 8.73
C LEU A 525 16.95 -22.25 9.63
N ARG A 526 18.19 -22.66 9.91
CA ARG A 526 18.50 -23.71 10.89
C ARG A 526 18.11 -23.31 12.32
N ILE A 527 18.14 -22.01 12.61
CA ILE A 527 17.82 -21.40 13.91
C ILE A 527 16.32 -21.04 13.98
N THR A 528 15.81 -20.28 13.01
CA THR A 528 14.41 -19.80 12.99
C THR A 528 13.39 -20.88 12.67
N ARG A 529 13.72 -21.77 11.72
CA ARG A 529 12.84 -22.77 11.11
C ARG A 529 11.55 -22.17 10.50
N SER A 530 11.59 -20.91 10.07
CA SER A 530 10.49 -20.22 9.41
C SER A 530 11.05 -19.31 8.31
N VAL A 531 10.47 -19.42 7.11
CA VAL A 531 10.82 -18.56 5.97
C VAL A 531 10.49 -17.11 6.32
N GLU A 532 9.33 -16.89 6.91
CA GLU A 532 8.81 -15.59 7.33
C GLU A 532 9.73 -14.92 8.35
N LEU A 533 10.15 -15.65 9.39
CA LEU A 533 11.00 -15.10 10.45
C LEU A 533 12.44 -14.85 9.98
N THR A 534 12.96 -15.66 9.04
CA THR A 534 14.26 -15.36 8.40
C THR A 534 14.14 -14.18 7.43
N ILE A 535 13.02 -14.01 6.72
CA ILE A 535 12.75 -12.82 5.93
C ILE A 535 12.69 -11.57 6.83
N GLU A 536 12.01 -11.64 7.98
CA GLU A 536 12.02 -10.56 8.99
C GLU A 536 13.43 -10.30 9.53
N ASN A 537 14.22 -11.32 9.87
CA ASN A 537 15.62 -11.16 10.30
C ASN A 537 16.51 -10.51 9.23
N ILE A 538 16.26 -10.80 7.94
CA ILE A 538 16.98 -10.21 6.80
C ILE A 538 16.56 -8.74 6.60
N LEU A 539 15.26 -8.45 6.67
CA LEU A 539 14.72 -7.09 6.55
C LEU A 539 15.16 -6.18 7.71
N ASP A 540 15.22 -6.70 8.93
CA ASP A 540 15.78 -6.03 10.12
C ASP A 540 17.31 -5.91 10.09
N GLY A 541 17.99 -6.55 9.12
CA GLY A 541 19.46 -6.55 9.01
C GLY A 541 20.19 -7.33 10.11
N ARG A 542 19.49 -8.25 10.80
CA ARG A 542 20.06 -9.13 11.84
C ARG A 542 20.97 -10.22 11.24
N VAL A 543 20.72 -10.58 9.99
CA VAL A 543 21.53 -11.54 9.22
C VAL A 543 22.72 -10.83 8.58
N ALA A 544 23.92 -11.04 9.12
CA ALA A 544 25.14 -10.33 8.70
C ALA A 544 25.72 -10.85 7.37
N ILE A 545 25.77 -9.98 6.35
CA ILE A 545 26.33 -10.29 5.02
C ILE A 545 27.83 -9.90 4.97
N PRO A 546 28.77 -10.81 4.64
CA PRO A 546 30.18 -10.49 4.49
C PRO A 546 30.45 -9.58 3.28
N VAL A 547 31.07 -8.43 3.51
CA VAL A 547 31.52 -7.52 2.45
C VAL A 547 32.77 -8.07 1.77
N GLN A 548 32.71 -8.31 0.45
CA GLN A 548 33.91 -8.61 -0.35
C GLN A 548 34.42 -7.35 -1.07
N SER A 549 35.73 -7.09 -0.92
CA SER A 549 36.43 -5.99 -1.57
C SER A 549 36.95 -6.37 -2.96
N THR A 550 36.91 -5.41 -3.89
CA THR A 550 37.18 -5.62 -5.33
C THR A 550 38.65 -5.50 -5.72
N SER A 551 39.14 -6.40 -6.59
CA SER A 551 40.19 -6.22 -7.64
C SER A 551 40.87 -7.58 -7.96
N ARG A 552 41.46 -7.88 -9.13
CA ARG A 552 41.58 -7.23 -10.46
C ARG A 552 42.02 -8.29 -11.49
N THR A 553 41.46 -8.32 -12.72
CA THR A 553 42.07 -8.89 -13.97
C THR A 553 42.49 -10.39 -13.96
N GLN A 554 42.62 -11.15 -15.07
CA GLN A 554 42.64 -10.87 -16.51
C GLN A 554 42.33 -12.13 -17.36
N SER A 555 42.14 -11.92 -18.68
CA SER A 555 42.40 -12.86 -19.81
C SER A 555 41.51 -14.11 -20.05
N GLU A 556 41.42 -14.46 -21.32
CA GLU A 556 40.57 -15.49 -21.94
C GLU A 556 41.27 -16.86 -22.06
N SER A 557 40.55 -17.88 -22.52
CA SER A 557 41.11 -18.81 -23.52
C SER A 557 40.03 -19.52 -24.35
N ILE A 558 40.27 -19.60 -25.67
CA ILE A 558 39.56 -20.46 -26.63
C ILE A 558 40.45 -21.69 -26.88
N PRO A 559 39.91 -22.92 -27.00
CA PRO A 559 40.73 -24.12 -27.16
C PRO A 559 41.47 -24.16 -28.51
N SER A 560 42.73 -24.60 -28.49
CA SER A 560 43.58 -24.75 -29.67
C SER A 560 43.80 -26.21 -30.06
N SER A 561 43.70 -26.53 -31.35
CA SER A 561 43.88 -27.88 -31.87
C SER A 561 45.24 -28.08 -32.55
N SER A 562 46.17 -28.72 -31.83
CA SER A 562 47.12 -29.75 -32.29
C SER A 562 48.14 -29.50 -33.41
N SER A 563 49.36 -30.05 -33.19
CA SER A 563 50.40 -30.40 -34.18
C SER A 563 51.11 -29.21 -34.86
N SER A 564 52.39 -29.19 -35.22
CA SER A 564 53.59 -30.05 -35.17
C SER A 564 54.58 -29.40 -36.16
N SER A 565 55.92 -29.43 -36.09
CA SER A 565 56.92 -30.08 -35.22
C SER A 565 58.30 -29.43 -35.49
N THR A 566 59.38 -30.04 -34.98
CA THR A 566 60.79 -29.92 -35.44
C THR A 566 61.70 -28.91 -34.70
N THR A 567 62.42 -29.46 -33.69
CA THR A 567 63.89 -29.41 -33.53
C THR A 567 64.60 -28.06 -33.77
N THR A 568 65.33 -27.49 -32.80
CA THR A 568 66.69 -27.94 -32.41
C THR A 568 67.12 -27.46 -31.01
N TYR A 569 68.10 -28.15 -30.42
CA TYR A 569 68.87 -27.88 -29.18
C TYR A 569 69.42 -26.42 -29.09
N SER A 570 69.79 -25.86 -27.92
CA SER A 570 70.57 -26.47 -26.84
C SER A 570 70.40 -25.90 -25.41
N THR A 571 70.68 -26.78 -24.44
CA THR A 571 71.21 -26.63 -23.06
C THR A 571 71.84 -25.28 -22.62
N SER A 572 71.92 -24.91 -21.33
CA SER A 572 71.33 -25.42 -20.05
C SER A 572 71.79 -24.55 -18.86
N SER A 573 71.17 -24.72 -17.68
CA SER A 573 71.76 -24.50 -16.31
C SER A 573 72.25 -23.08 -15.92
N SER A 574 72.28 -22.62 -14.66
CA SER A 574 71.66 -23.05 -13.38
C SER A 574 71.99 -22.00 -12.28
N THR A 575 71.52 -22.24 -11.04
CA THR A 575 72.15 -21.71 -9.79
C THR A 575 71.88 -20.23 -9.45
N SER A 576 72.24 -19.84 -8.22
CA SER A 576 71.73 -18.72 -7.44
C SER A 576 72.81 -17.68 -7.03
N MET A 577 72.33 -16.58 -6.42
CA MET A 577 73.03 -15.65 -5.50
C MET A 577 73.95 -14.55 -6.07
N ASN A 578 73.84 -13.38 -5.41
CA ASN A 578 74.82 -12.32 -5.13
C ASN A 578 75.65 -11.77 -6.30
N SER A 579 75.63 -10.46 -6.60
CA SER A 579 76.05 -9.38 -5.67
C SER A 579 75.64 -8.01 -6.28
N ASN A 580 75.22 -7.00 -5.52
CA ASN A 580 75.93 -6.17 -4.53
C ASN A 580 77.01 -5.23 -5.12
N GLN A 581 76.76 -3.91 -5.12
CA GLN A 581 77.76 -2.89 -4.72
C GLN A 581 77.13 -1.52 -4.40
N ASN A 582 77.34 -1.06 -3.16
CA ASN A 582 77.47 0.34 -2.68
C ASN A 582 76.28 1.33 -2.87
N GLN A 583 75.97 2.28 -1.97
CA GLN A 583 76.41 2.68 -0.60
C GLN A 583 75.40 3.78 -0.09
N LEU A 584 75.25 4.22 1.17
CA LEU A 584 75.88 3.94 2.47
C LEU A 584 74.83 3.76 3.60
N VAL A 585 75.21 3.00 4.64
CA VAL A 585 75.05 3.23 6.11
C VAL A 585 73.89 4.16 6.61
N PHE A 586 72.77 3.56 7.05
CA PHE A 586 72.29 3.37 8.46
C PHE A 586 72.55 4.43 9.58
N PRO A 587 71.82 4.40 10.74
CA PRO A 587 70.57 3.68 11.10
C PRO A 587 69.51 4.52 11.89
N ASN A 588 68.35 3.90 12.19
CA ASN A 588 67.52 4.22 13.38
C ASN A 588 67.94 3.33 14.57
N ASN A 589 67.91 3.82 15.83
CA ASN A 589 67.13 3.22 16.94
C ASN A 589 67.38 3.77 18.38
N THR A 590 66.28 4.14 19.03
CA THR A 590 65.83 3.84 20.43
C THR A 590 66.66 4.06 21.72
N THR A 591 65.90 4.49 22.74
CA THR A 591 65.84 4.08 24.18
C THR A 591 66.70 4.73 25.29
N ARG A 592 65.93 5.28 26.27
CA ARG A 592 66.05 5.19 27.75
C ARG A 592 66.92 6.17 28.57
N ASP A 593 66.25 6.69 29.62
CA ASP A 593 66.61 6.75 31.07
C ASP A 593 67.99 7.34 31.48
N GLU A 594 68.20 8.13 32.55
CA GLU A 594 67.46 8.84 33.63
C GLU A 594 68.50 9.77 34.34
N THR A 595 68.28 10.81 35.18
CA THR A 595 67.17 11.61 35.79
C THR A 595 67.79 12.93 36.33
N GLY A 596 67.01 14.01 36.57
CA GLY A 596 67.41 15.08 37.52
C GLY A 596 66.83 16.50 37.33
N GLU A 597 66.01 16.95 38.31
CA GLU A 597 65.95 18.28 38.97
C GLU A 597 66.01 19.61 38.14
N GLU A 598 65.27 20.70 38.43
CA GLU A 598 64.17 20.98 39.38
C GLU A 598 63.34 22.22 38.93
N GLN A 599 62.26 22.52 39.67
CA GLN A 599 61.55 23.81 39.94
C GLN A 599 62.07 25.12 39.25
N GLN A 600 61.27 26.12 38.83
CA GLN A 600 59.85 26.47 39.08
C GLN A 600 59.39 27.62 38.13
N ARG A 601 58.07 27.82 37.93
CA ARG A 601 57.32 29.12 37.71
C ARG A 601 57.87 30.18 36.69
N SER A 602 57.12 30.76 35.76
CA SER A 602 55.66 30.76 35.47
C SER A 602 55.36 31.29 34.04
N GLN A 603 54.28 30.79 33.44
CA GLN A 603 53.62 31.28 32.21
C GLN A 603 52.49 32.29 32.54
N SER A 604 51.90 33.09 31.65
CA SER A 604 52.30 33.68 30.34
C SER A 604 51.16 34.65 29.96
N SER A 605 51.34 35.97 29.96
CA SER A 605 51.78 36.79 28.81
C SER A 605 50.95 36.57 27.52
N GLU A 606 50.07 37.53 27.24
CA GLU A 606 49.44 37.73 25.93
C GLU A 606 50.49 38.19 24.91
N HIS A 607 50.33 37.85 23.62
CA HIS A 607 50.74 38.73 22.52
C HIS A 607 50.11 38.31 21.17
N GLU A 608 50.14 39.25 20.21
CA GLU A 608 49.53 39.16 18.89
C GLU A 608 50.57 38.74 17.82
N SER A 609 50.05 38.50 16.60
CA SER A 609 50.61 38.87 15.28
C SER A 609 51.20 37.79 14.35
N SER A 610 51.13 38.12 13.05
CA SER A 610 51.70 37.48 11.86
C SER A 610 51.30 36.04 11.52
N ASP A 611 50.37 35.93 10.56
CA ASP A 611 50.59 35.35 9.23
C ASP A 611 51.49 34.10 9.08
N ASP A 612 50.88 32.97 8.72
CA ASP A 612 51.31 32.16 7.56
C ASP A 612 50.21 31.14 7.20
N GLU A 613 49.56 31.26 6.03
CA GLU A 613 48.66 30.22 5.52
C GLU A 613 48.89 29.94 4.03
N LEU A 614 49.16 28.67 3.71
CA LEU A 614 49.78 28.26 2.45
C LEU A 614 48.75 27.95 1.35
N SER A 615 49.10 28.33 0.12
CA SER A 615 48.25 28.29 -1.08
C SER A 615 47.56 26.94 -1.36
N SER A 616 46.26 27.01 -1.69
CA SER A 616 45.62 26.09 -2.65
C SER A 616 45.07 26.87 -3.86
N SER A 617 45.11 26.27 -5.05
CA SER A 617 45.01 26.98 -6.33
C SER A 617 43.58 27.12 -6.88
N ASP A 618 42.93 28.25 -6.61
CA ASP A 618 41.68 28.67 -7.24
C ASP A 618 41.94 29.32 -8.62
N SER A 619 41.64 28.58 -9.70
CA SER A 619 41.85 29.02 -11.09
C SER A 619 40.69 29.80 -11.69
N SER A 620 39.63 30.10 -10.92
CA SER A 620 38.39 30.71 -11.45
C SER A 620 38.38 32.25 -11.47
N ARG A 621 39.35 32.90 -10.82
CA ARG A 621 39.39 34.35 -10.57
C ARG A 621 39.82 35.19 -11.79
N GLY A 622 38.98 35.28 -12.83
CA GLY A 622 39.27 36.23 -13.91
C GLY A 622 38.25 36.40 -15.04
N ALA A 623 37.44 35.38 -15.36
CA ALA A 623 36.62 35.38 -16.58
C ALA A 623 35.62 36.56 -16.65
N LYS A 624 35.68 37.32 -17.75
CA LYS A 624 34.83 38.49 -18.05
C LYS A 624 34.34 38.37 -19.49
N ALA A 625 33.08 38.68 -19.77
CA ALA A 625 32.58 38.67 -21.14
C ALA A 625 32.92 39.96 -21.91
N PHE A 626 33.12 39.87 -23.24
CA PHE A 626 33.28 41.07 -24.09
C PHE A 626 31.95 41.80 -24.37
N ILE A 627 30.81 41.14 -24.15
CA ILE A 627 29.44 41.68 -24.17
C ILE A 627 28.90 41.75 -22.73
N GLY A 628 27.98 42.69 -22.48
CA GLY A 628 27.39 42.93 -21.15
C GLY A 628 28.05 44.07 -20.37
N HIS A 629 29.19 44.59 -20.83
CA HIS A 629 29.97 45.63 -20.13
C HIS A 629 29.28 47.01 -19.98
N ARG A 630 28.05 47.19 -20.51
CA ARG A 630 27.22 48.39 -20.31
C ARG A 630 26.44 48.42 -19.00
N PHE A 631 26.21 47.28 -18.36
CA PHE A 631 25.60 47.20 -17.03
C PHE A 631 26.30 46.16 -16.16
N SER A 632 27.43 46.55 -15.57
CA SER A 632 28.06 45.82 -14.45
C SER A 632 27.30 46.05 -13.14
N ASN A 633 25.97 45.98 -13.17
CA ASN A 633 25.13 46.05 -11.97
C ASN A 633 25.24 44.73 -11.21
N ALA A 634 25.30 44.80 -9.88
CA ALA A 634 25.37 43.62 -9.00
C ALA A 634 24.10 42.73 -9.08
N ASP A 635 23.03 43.23 -9.70
CA ASP A 635 21.74 42.57 -9.87
C ASP A 635 21.58 41.83 -11.21
N ASN A 636 22.58 41.84 -12.09
CA ASN A 636 22.54 41.10 -13.34
C ASN A 636 22.49 39.58 -13.10
N HIS A 637 21.38 38.93 -13.48
CA HIS A 637 21.16 37.50 -13.35
C HIS A 637 22.03 36.64 -14.28
N PHE A 638 22.55 37.19 -15.39
CA PHE A 638 23.14 36.43 -16.50
C PHE A 638 24.62 36.78 -16.79
N PRO A 639 25.55 36.62 -15.82
CA PRO A 639 26.99 36.75 -16.10
C PRO A 639 27.54 35.49 -16.81
N ILE A 640 28.80 35.54 -17.24
CA ILE A 640 29.51 34.42 -17.92
C ILE A 640 29.67 33.16 -17.05
N GLN A 641 29.44 33.27 -15.74
CA GLN A 641 29.37 32.16 -14.80
C GLN A 641 28.04 31.40 -14.90
N ASN A 642 26.93 32.08 -15.22
CA ASN A 642 25.61 31.48 -15.37
C ASN A 642 25.48 30.76 -16.72
N LEU A 643 25.30 31.50 -17.83
CA LEU A 643 25.04 30.97 -19.17
C LEU A 643 23.89 29.93 -19.22
N PRO A 644 22.64 30.32 -18.87
CA PRO A 644 21.50 29.42 -18.89
C PRO A 644 20.95 29.26 -20.32
N TYR A 645 20.35 28.10 -20.60
CA TYR A 645 19.78 27.78 -21.91
C TYR A 645 18.27 28.07 -21.93
N GLY A 646 17.76 28.52 -23.07
CA GLY A 646 16.32 28.76 -23.26
C GLY A 646 15.95 28.74 -24.74
N VAL A 647 14.64 28.79 -25.03
CA VAL A 647 14.12 28.86 -26.40
C VAL A 647 13.48 30.22 -26.62
N PHE A 648 13.84 30.87 -27.72
CA PHE A 648 13.35 32.21 -28.06
C PHE A 648 13.01 32.34 -29.55
N SER A 649 12.19 33.33 -29.88
CA SER A 649 12.06 33.86 -31.25
C SER A 649 12.05 35.39 -31.23
N THR A 650 12.08 36.04 -32.39
CA THR A 650 12.03 37.50 -32.51
C THR A 650 10.93 37.92 -33.48
N LYS A 651 10.58 39.21 -33.47
CA LYS A 651 9.66 39.79 -34.47
C LYS A 651 10.19 39.67 -35.92
N THR A 652 11.50 39.55 -36.08
CA THR A 652 12.21 39.40 -37.37
C THR A 652 12.43 37.95 -37.80
N ASN A 653 12.54 37.01 -36.85
CA ASN A 653 12.67 35.59 -37.10
C ASN A 653 11.79 34.84 -36.08
N THR A 654 10.58 34.49 -36.52
CA THR A 654 9.51 33.91 -35.70
C THR A 654 9.75 32.46 -35.30
N SER A 655 10.67 31.76 -35.96
CA SER A 655 11.03 30.37 -35.64
C SER A 655 11.66 30.28 -34.24
N PRO A 656 11.05 29.51 -33.30
CA PRO A 656 11.66 29.23 -32.00
C PRO A 656 12.98 28.49 -32.18
N ARG A 657 14.01 28.87 -31.43
CA ARG A 657 15.35 28.29 -31.51
C ARG A 657 16.14 28.46 -30.19
N PRO A 658 17.22 27.68 -29.98
CA PRO A 658 17.93 27.67 -28.70
C PRO A 658 18.87 28.88 -28.59
N GLY A 659 18.88 29.50 -27.42
CA GLY A 659 19.75 30.60 -27.08
C GLY A 659 20.31 30.49 -25.66
N VAL A 660 21.33 31.30 -25.38
CA VAL A 660 21.98 31.40 -24.06
C VAL A 660 21.98 32.85 -23.59
N ALA A 661 21.51 33.11 -22.37
CA ALA A 661 21.48 34.47 -21.82
C ALA A 661 22.87 34.95 -21.37
N ILE A 662 23.22 36.18 -21.73
CA ILE A 662 24.48 36.85 -21.33
C ILE A 662 24.29 38.37 -21.26
N GLY A 663 24.26 38.92 -20.04
CA GLY A 663 23.79 40.27 -19.76
C GLY A 663 22.36 40.47 -20.26
N ASP A 664 22.10 41.60 -20.92
CA ASP A 664 20.81 41.93 -21.55
C ASP A 664 20.57 41.23 -22.90
N TYR A 665 21.48 40.34 -23.32
CA TYR A 665 21.49 39.70 -24.65
C TYR A 665 21.20 38.19 -24.57
N ILE A 666 20.78 37.64 -25.70
CA ILE A 666 20.71 36.21 -26.01
C ILE A 666 21.73 35.93 -27.11
N LEU A 667 22.60 34.93 -26.88
CA LEU A 667 23.45 34.34 -27.91
C LEU A 667 22.68 33.22 -28.62
N ASP A 668 22.40 33.42 -29.90
CA ASP A 668 21.67 32.50 -30.79
C ASP A 668 22.55 31.32 -31.21
N LEU A 669 22.26 30.13 -30.65
CA LEU A 669 23.09 28.95 -30.88
C LEU A 669 23.00 28.43 -32.32
N SER A 670 21.93 28.76 -33.06
CA SER A 670 21.80 28.40 -34.48
C SER A 670 22.84 29.11 -35.35
N GLN A 671 23.18 30.36 -35.01
CA GLN A 671 24.12 31.17 -35.79
C GLN A 671 25.57 30.74 -35.55
N ILE A 672 25.90 30.29 -34.33
CA ILE A 672 27.25 29.86 -33.95
C ILE A 672 27.44 28.33 -33.94
N CYS A 673 26.47 27.54 -34.40
CA CYS A 673 26.53 26.07 -34.31
C CYS A 673 27.78 25.46 -34.98
N HIS A 674 28.34 26.16 -35.97
CA HIS A 674 29.55 25.78 -36.71
C HIS A 674 30.87 26.02 -35.94
N LEU A 675 30.84 26.75 -34.81
CA LEU A 675 32.01 26.99 -33.96
C LEU A 675 32.24 25.87 -32.92
N PHE A 676 31.27 24.96 -32.74
CA PHE A 676 31.41 23.82 -31.82
C PHE A 676 32.17 22.69 -32.50
N ASP A 677 33.50 22.78 -32.41
CA ASP A 677 34.51 21.90 -33.02
C ASP A 677 34.94 20.72 -32.13
N GLY A 678 34.33 20.55 -30.96
CA GLY A 678 34.64 19.48 -30.01
C GLY A 678 34.17 18.08 -30.47
N PRO A 679 34.65 17.01 -29.80
CA PRO A 679 34.46 15.64 -30.24
C PRO A 679 33.00 15.14 -30.25
N ILE A 680 32.11 15.73 -29.45
CA ILE A 680 30.68 15.35 -29.44
C ILE A 680 29.85 16.33 -30.27
N MET A 681 30.13 17.64 -30.15
CA MET A 681 29.30 18.69 -30.73
C MET A 681 29.60 18.97 -32.20
N SER A 682 30.80 18.68 -32.72
CA SER A 682 31.10 18.82 -34.15
C SER A 682 30.17 18.02 -35.06
N ALA A 683 29.71 16.85 -34.61
CA ALA A 683 28.72 16.02 -35.31
C ALA A 683 27.26 16.38 -35.00
N ASN A 684 26.98 17.12 -33.92
CA ASN A 684 25.63 17.29 -33.37
C ASN A 684 25.10 18.73 -33.31
N ALA A 685 25.95 19.75 -33.20
CA ALA A 685 25.55 21.14 -32.94
C ALA A 685 24.55 21.67 -33.97
N SER A 686 24.77 21.39 -35.26
CA SER A 686 23.85 21.78 -36.34
C SER A 686 22.50 21.06 -36.27
N ARG A 687 22.44 19.81 -35.77
CA ARG A 687 21.18 19.08 -35.55
C ARG A 687 20.40 19.68 -34.37
N VAL A 688 21.07 19.89 -33.24
CA VAL A 688 20.40 20.20 -31.97
C VAL A 688 20.12 21.71 -31.78
N PHE A 689 20.98 22.60 -32.29
CA PHE A 689 20.79 24.06 -32.17
C PHE A 689 19.92 24.67 -33.29
N ASN A 690 19.34 23.84 -34.17
CA ASN A 690 18.30 24.24 -35.14
C ASN A 690 16.91 23.65 -34.79
N ARG A 691 16.69 23.29 -33.51
CA ARG A 691 15.39 22.79 -32.99
C ARG A 691 14.59 23.88 -32.30
N SER A 692 13.27 23.71 -32.24
CA SER A 692 12.35 24.55 -31.48
C SER A 692 12.28 24.23 -29.98
N GLU A 693 13.12 23.32 -29.49
CA GLU A 693 13.11 22.77 -28.12
C GLU A 693 14.50 22.24 -27.75
N LEU A 694 14.85 22.19 -26.46
CA LEU A 694 16.17 21.74 -26.00
C LEU A 694 16.32 20.21 -25.86
N ASN A 695 15.24 19.42 -26.01
CA ASN A 695 15.24 17.97 -25.78
C ASN A 695 16.36 17.22 -26.53
N ASP A 696 16.54 17.52 -27.83
CA ASP A 696 17.57 16.96 -28.73
C ASP A 696 19.02 17.21 -28.24
N PHE A 697 19.25 18.32 -27.50
CA PHE A 697 20.54 18.69 -26.90
C PHE A 697 20.72 18.07 -25.52
N MET A 698 19.66 18.09 -24.71
CA MET A 698 19.63 17.48 -23.39
C MET A 698 19.84 15.95 -23.46
N GLU A 699 19.33 15.29 -24.49
CA GLU A 699 19.47 13.84 -24.70
C GLU A 699 20.94 13.40 -24.88
N LEU A 700 21.81 14.28 -25.38
CA LEU A 700 23.25 13.99 -25.56
C LEU A 700 24.01 13.71 -24.25
N GLY A 701 23.43 14.08 -23.10
CA GLY A 701 23.99 13.83 -21.78
C GLY A 701 25.17 14.72 -21.37
N TYR A 702 25.55 14.63 -20.11
CA TYR A 702 26.50 15.51 -19.40
C TYR A 702 27.74 15.94 -20.18
N LYS A 703 28.40 15.01 -20.89
CA LYS A 703 29.64 15.31 -21.65
C LYS A 703 29.43 16.35 -22.74
N ALA A 704 28.28 16.32 -23.43
CA ALA A 704 27.94 17.30 -24.47
C ALA A 704 27.61 18.67 -23.88
N TRP A 705 26.95 18.71 -22.72
CA TRP A 705 26.62 19.95 -22.01
C TRP A 705 27.90 20.64 -21.53
N ALA A 706 28.81 19.89 -20.91
CA ALA A 706 30.10 20.39 -20.44
C ALA A 706 31.00 20.87 -21.60
N GLU A 707 31.05 20.13 -22.72
CA GLU A 707 31.76 20.55 -23.94
C GLU A 707 31.20 21.86 -24.50
N THR A 708 29.87 21.97 -24.59
CA THR A 708 29.16 23.17 -25.04
C THR A 708 29.41 24.35 -24.10
N ARG A 709 29.29 24.15 -22.79
CA ARG A 709 29.50 25.16 -21.74
C ARG A 709 30.95 25.66 -21.71
N ALA A 710 31.93 24.78 -21.91
CA ALA A 710 33.33 25.15 -22.06
C ALA A 710 33.58 25.99 -23.32
N LYS A 711 33.03 25.58 -24.48
CA LYS A 711 33.16 26.34 -25.72
C LYS A 711 32.47 27.71 -25.64
N LEU A 712 31.29 27.79 -25.03
CA LEU A 712 30.58 29.06 -24.80
C LEU A 712 31.39 30.02 -23.92
N LYS A 713 31.96 29.54 -22.80
CA LYS A 713 32.86 30.35 -21.95
C LYS A 713 34.08 30.83 -22.73
N TYR A 714 34.71 29.98 -23.53
CA TYR A 714 35.82 30.37 -24.40
C TYR A 714 35.39 31.45 -25.42
N LEU A 715 34.29 31.24 -26.15
CA LEU A 715 33.83 32.16 -27.19
C LEU A 715 33.37 33.51 -26.64
N LEU A 716 32.86 33.57 -25.40
CA LEU A 716 32.36 34.78 -24.75
C LEU A 716 33.43 35.57 -23.97
N ASP A 717 34.57 34.97 -23.63
CA ASP A 717 35.59 35.64 -22.81
C ASP A 717 36.20 36.86 -23.52
N SER A 718 36.48 37.90 -22.73
CA SER A 718 37.03 39.19 -23.15
C SER A 718 38.36 39.08 -23.90
N SER A 719 39.17 38.05 -23.65
CA SER A 719 40.43 37.80 -24.33
C SER A 719 40.27 37.17 -25.72
N THR A 720 39.22 36.40 -25.96
CA THR A 720 39.01 35.60 -27.19
C THR A 720 38.58 36.48 -28.36
N PRO A 721 39.29 36.49 -29.51
CA PRO A 721 38.91 37.28 -30.69
C PRO A 721 37.76 36.67 -31.49
N VAL A 722 37.60 35.33 -31.46
CA VAL A 722 36.83 34.53 -32.44
C VAL A 722 35.40 35.04 -32.67
N LEU A 723 34.63 35.31 -31.61
CA LEU A 723 33.27 35.86 -31.69
C LEU A 723 33.21 37.36 -31.32
N ARG A 724 34.29 37.90 -30.72
CA ARG A 724 34.40 39.29 -30.30
C ARG A 724 34.57 40.24 -31.49
N ASP A 725 35.45 39.84 -32.41
CA ASP A 725 35.99 40.68 -33.49
C ASP A 725 35.34 40.39 -34.86
N ASP A 726 34.67 39.24 -35.04
CA ASP A 726 33.76 39.03 -36.18
C ASP A 726 32.45 39.80 -35.94
N GLN A 727 32.47 41.08 -36.32
CA GLN A 727 31.30 41.96 -36.28
C GLN A 727 30.09 41.37 -37.03
N ARG A 728 30.30 40.69 -38.16
CA ARG A 728 29.20 40.22 -39.03
C ARG A 728 28.50 38.98 -38.46
N LEU A 729 29.25 38.10 -37.79
CA LEU A 729 28.66 37.00 -37.03
C LEU A 729 27.99 37.53 -35.75
N ARG A 730 28.66 38.45 -35.04
CA ARG A 730 28.14 39.06 -33.80
C ARG A 730 26.81 39.81 -34.01
N GLU A 731 26.67 40.59 -35.08
CA GLU A 731 25.42 41.29 -35.45
C GLU A 731 24.24 40.35 -35.75
N LYS A 732 24.51 39.08 -36.07
CA LYS A 732 23.47 38.05 -36.27
C LYS A 732 23.23 37.20 -35.02
N ALA A 733 24.30 36.90 -34.29
CA ALA A 733 24.30 35.93 -33.21
C ALA A 733 23.84 36.53 -31.86
N PHE A 734 23.83 37.85 -31.69
CA PHE A 734 23.35 38.49 -30.46
C PHE A 734 22.04 39.24 -30.68
N VAL A 735 21.04 38.93 -29.86
CA VAL A 735 19.71 39.54 -29.84
C VAL A 735 19.47 40.17 -28.47
N LEU A 736 18.82 41.32 -28.38
CA LEU A 736 18.42 41.91 -27.10
C LEU A 736 17.26 41.12 -26.48
N GLN A 737 17.32 40.82 -25.19
CA GLN A 737 16.24 40.09 -24.49
C GLN A 737 14.90 40.84 -24.55
N SER A 738 14.91 42.17 -24.62
CA SER A 738 13.71 43.02 -24.81
C SER A 738 13.08 42.94 -26.21
N GLU A 739 13.77 42.34 -27.19
CA GLU A 739 13.27 42.11 -28.55
C GLU A 739 12.85 40.64 -28.81
N ALA A 740 13.13 39.77 -27.83
CA ALA A 740 12.86 38.34 -27.88
C ALA A 740 11.51 37.98 -27.24
N ASN A 741 10.81 37.05 -27.86
CA ASN A 741 9.69 36.33 -27.25
C ASN A 741 10.24 34.99 -26.75
N MET A 742 10.18 34.73 -25.45
CA MET A 742 10.59 33.45 -24.88
C MET A 742 9.47 32.40 -25.03
N HIS A 743 9.86 31.14 -25.19
CA HIS A 743 8.96 29.98 -25.28
C HIS A 743 9.23 29.01 -24.14
N LEU A 744 8.40 27.97 -24.03
CA LEU A 744 8.70 26.83 -23.15
C LEU A 744 10.03 26.18 -23.64
N PRO A 745 11.04 25.99 -22.77
CA PRO A 745 12.39 25.65 -23.24
C PRO A 745 12.54 24.19 -23.70
N VAL A 746 11.59 23.33 -23.35
CA VAL A 746 11.51 21.90 -23.70
C VAL A 746 10.07 21.51 -24.03
N ARG A 747 9.88 20.45 -24.82
CA ARG A 747 8.64 19.66 -24.74
C ARG A 747 8.75 18.74 -23.53
N ILE A 748 7.94 18.98 -22.51
CA ILE A 748 7.83 18.10 -21.34
C ILE A 748 7.06 16.85 -21.76
N GLY A 749 7.61 15.66 -21.51
CA GLY A 749 6.89 14.40 -21.62
C GLY A 749 5.99 14.27 -20.39
N ASP A 750 6.61 13.94 -19.27
CA ASP A 750 5.95 13.83 -17.97
C ASP A 750 6.39 14.94 -17.00
N TYR A 751 5.42 15.50 -16.28
CA TYR A 751 5.62 16.35 -15.11
C TYR A 751 5.24 15.54 -13.87
N THR A 752 6.15 15.42 -12.91
CA THR A 752 5.89 14.82 -11.59
C THR A 752 6.24 15.84 -10.52
N ASP A 753 5.38 15.94 -9.52
CA ASP A 753 5.41 16.98 -8.51
C ASP A 753 5.64 16.34 -7.13
N PHE A 754 6.74 16.73 -6.47
CA PHE A 754 7.11 16.18 -5.17
C PHE A 754 6.48 16.95 -4.00
N TYR A 755 6.79 16.56 -2.77
CA TYR A 755 6.26 17.20 -1.57
C TYR A 755 7.38 17.32 -0.51
N SER A 756 8.49 17.98 -0.86
CA SER A 756 9.81 17.73 -0.22
C SER A 756 10.34 18.80 0.76
N SER A 757 9.64 19.91 1.01
CA SER A 757 9.92 20.80 2.16
C SER A 757 9.27 20.23 3.42
N ILE A 758 10.03 20.13 4.51
CA ILE A 758 9.52 19.59 5.78
C ILE A 758 8.66 20.62 6.51
N GLU A 759 8.97 21.90 6.33
CA GLU A 759 8.25 23.07 6.85
C GLU A 759 6.88 23.17 6.20
N HIS A 760 6.80 23.12 4.86
CA HIS A 760 5.52 23.14 4.14
C HIS A 760 4.64 21.94 4.53
N ALA A 761 5.21 20.73 4.48
CA ALA A 761 4.51 19.51 4.89
C ALA A 761 4.02 19.59 6.35
N SER A 762 4.76 20.27 7.22
CA SER A 762 4.38 20.48 8.63
C SER A 762 3.33 21.57 8.82
N ASN A 763 3.39 22.66 8.05
CA ASN A 763 2.40 23.75 8.08
C ASN A 763 1.03 23.25 7.63
N VAL A 764 0.96 22.65 6.43
CA VAL A 764 -0.26 22.02 5.89
C VAL A 764 -0.77 20.93 6.83
N GLY A 765 0.15 20.12 7.38
CA GLY A 765 -0.16 19.12 8.40
C GLY A 765 -0.82 19.70 9.66
N THR A 766 -0.31 20.82 10.15
CA THR A 766 -0.85 21.52 11.33
C THR A 766 -2.25 22.08 11.06
N MET A 767 -2.52 22.58 9.85
CA MET A 767 -3.83 23.16 9.50
C MET A 767 -4.95 22.13 9.28
N PHE A 768 -4.62 20.91 8.85
CA PHE A 768 -5.60 19.88 8.49
C PHE A 768 -5.59 18.64 9.40
N ARG A 769 -4.66 18.53 10.36
CA ARG A 769 -4.60 17.46 11.37
C ARG A 769 -4.40 18.03 12.77
N SER A 770 -3.15 18.13 13.23
CA SER A 770 -2.78 18.77 14.49
C SER A 770 -1.28 19.12 14.50
N ALA A 771 -0.89 20.08 15.34
CA ALA A 771 0.51 20.49 15.50
C ALA A 771 1.42 19.35 16.00
N ASP A 772 0.85 18.38 16.72
CA ASP A 772 1.59 17.25 17.31
C ASP A 772 1.89 16.12 16.31
N ASN A 773 1.05 15.88 15.29
CA ASN A 773 1.33 14.95 14.17
C ASN A 773 1.06 15.65 12.83
N PRO A 774 1.90 16.62 12.45
CA PRO A 774 1.68 17.37 11.23
C PRO A 774 2.09 16.51 10.02
N LEU A 775 3.21 15.79 10.08
CA LEU A 775 3.66 14.89 9.02
C LEU A 775 2.91 13.55 9.05
N LEU A 776 2.64 12.97 7.87
CA LEU A 776 2.18 11.59 7.74
C LEU A 776 3.35 10.61 7.90
N PRO A 777 3.13 9.36 8.37
CA PRO A 777 4.22 8.46 8.76
C PRO A 777 5.24 8.17 7.66
N ASN A 778 4.80 8.07 6.40
CA ASN A 778 5.66 7.77 5.24
C ASN A 778 6.60 8.92 4.85
N TRP A 779 6.26 10.16 5.18
CA TRP A 779 6.89 11.37 4.62
C TRP A 779 8.39 11.47 4.92
N ARG A 780 8.84 10.96 6.08
CA ARG A 780 10.26 10.94 6.48
C ARG A 780 11.05 9.74 5.94
N TYR A 781 10.40 8.79 5.26
CA TYR A 781 11.03 7.57 4.73
C TYR A 781 11.17 7.56 3.19
N LEU A 782 10.32 8.30 2.47
CA LEU A 782 10.40 8.47 1.03
C LEU A 782 9.97 9.89 0.59
N PRO A 783 10.54 10.44 -0.50
CA PRO A 783 10.10 11.69 -1.08
C PRO A 783 8.74 11.50 -1.77
N VAL A 784 7.66 11.85 -1.08
CA VAL A 784 6.28 11.73 -1.58
C VAL A 784 6.10 12.58 -2.85
N ALA A 785 5.40 12.04 -3.84
CA ALA A 785 5.12 12.69 -5.11
C ALA A 785 3.78 12.25 -5.73
N TYR A 786 3.33 12.99 -6.74
CA TYR A 786 2.20 12.63 -7.61
C TYR A 786 2.49 13.09 -9.05
N HIS A 787 1.84 12.48 -10.04
CA HIS A 787 1.98 12.91 -11.43
C HIS A 787 1.20 14.20 -11.65
N GLY A 788 1.92 15.26 -12.04
CA GLY A 788 1.35 16.54 -12.45
C GLY A 788 0.80 16.49 -13.87
N ARG A 789 0.56 17.67 -14.47
CA ARG A 789 -0.02 17.75 -15.82
C ARG A 789 0.87 18.50 -16.81
N SER A 790 1.67 17.75 -17.58
CA SER A 790 2.59 18.29 -18.60
C SER A 790 1.92 19.25 -19.58
N SER A 791 0.67 18.96 -20.01
CA SER A 791 -0.04 19.77 -21.01
C SER A 791 -0.54 21.14 -20.51
N SER A 792 -0.44 21.41 -19.21
CA SER A 792 -0.78 22.70 -18.59
C SER A 792 0.45 23.44 -18.04
N VAL A 793 1.66 22.92 -18.28
CA VAL A 793 2.89 23.65 -17.99
C VAL A 793 3.12 24.72 -19.06
N VAL A 794 3.23 25.97 -18.64
CA VAL A 794 3.32 27.16 -19.51
C VAL A 794 4.53 28.03 -19.15
N VAL A 795 4.99 28.82 -20.13
CA VAL A 795 6.10 29.76 -19.92
C VAL A 795 5.66 31.01 -19.16
N SER A 796 6.56 31.51 -18.31
CA SER A 796 6.50 32.83 -17.67
C SER A 796 5.93 33.92 -18.58
N GLY A 797 4.97 34.69 -18.06
CA GLY A 797 4.19 35.71 -18.78
C GLY A 797 2.84 35.21 -19.29
N THR A 798 2.57 33.90 -19.27
CA THR A 798 1.26 33.34 -19.63
C THR A 798 0.22 33.66 -18.54
N PRO A 799 -0.93 34.28 -18.87
CA PRO A 799 -2.01 34.49 -17.90
C PRO A 799 -2.72 33.18 -17.54
N ILE A 800 -2.90 32.93 -16.24
CA ILE A 800 -3.65 31.78 -15.73
C ILE A 800 -5.09 32.21 -15.44
N ARG A 801 -6.09 31.36 -15.69
CA ARG A 801 -7.49 31.69 -15.42
C ARG A 801 -7.97 31.02 -14.14
N ARG A 802 -8.69 31.76 -13.29
CA ARG A 802 -9.42 31.19 -12.14
C ARG A 802 -10.35 30.06 -12.63
N PRO A 803 -10.22 28.83 -12.13
CA PRO A 803 -11.02 27.70 -12.56
C PRO A 803 -12.42 27.80 -11.94
N ASN A 804 -13.41 27.28 -12.68
CA ASN A 804 -14.66 26.85 -12.10
C ASN A 804 -14.55 25.35 -11.77
N GLY A 805 -15.06 24.93 -10.62
CA GLY A 805 -15.04 23.53 -10.20
C GLY A 805 -16.07 23.23 -9.13
N GLN A 806 -16.12 21.98 -8.68
CA GLN A 806 -16.89 21.62 -7.50
C GLN A 806 -16.10 22.00 -6.24
N THR A 807 -16.78 22.64 -5.29
CA THR A 807 -16.24 22.99 -3.98
C THR A 807 -17.25 22.60 -2.91
N ARG A 808 -16.78 22.22 -1.72
CA ARG A 808 -17.65 21.98 -0.56
C ARG A 808 -17.25 22.92 0.59
N PRO A 809 -17.75 24.18 0.58
CA PRO A 809 -17.41 25.17 1.61
C PRO A 809 -18.15 24.94 2.93
N ASP A 810 -19.14 24.04 2.95
CA ASP A 810 -19.97 23.70 4.10
C ASP A 810 -20.19 22.19 4.08
N ASP A 811 -19.59 21.49 5.04
CA ASP A 811 -19.64 20.03 5.11
C ASP A 811 -21.04 19.49 5.46
N THR A 812 -21.97 20.32 5.93
CA THR A 812 -23.38 19.93 6.13
C THR A 812 -24.20 19.89 4.84
N LYS A 813 -23.68 20.47 3.74
CA LYS A 813 -24.40 20.67 2.48
C LYS A 813 -23.77 19.89 1.30
N PRO A 814 -24.54 19.66 0.22
CA PRO A 814 -23.99 19.19 -1.06
C PRO A 814 -22.94 20.15 -1.63
N PRO A 815 -21.98 19.67 -2.44
CA PRO A 815 -21.00 20.53 -3.09
C PRO A 815 -21.65 21.49 -4.09
N THR A 816 -21.05 22.66 -4.25
CA THR A 816 -21.47 23.73 -5.17
C THR A 816 -20.49 23.87 -6.33
N PHE A 817 -21.01 24.06 -7.54
CA PHE A 817 -20.20 24.42 -8.71
C PHE A 817 -20.05 25.94 -8.82
N GLY A 818 -18.85 26.42 -9.16
CA GLY A 818 -18.57 27.84 -9.37
C GLY A 818 -17.08 28.17 -9.33
N PRO A 819 -16.70 29.46 -9.37
CA PRO A 819 -15.30 29.89 -9.35
C PRO A 819 -14.62 29.60 -8.02
N SER A 820 -13.37 29.15 -8.06
CA SER A 820 -12.55 28.95 -6.85
C SER A 820 -12.38 30.25 -6.04
N LYS A 821 -12.67 30.16 -4.74
CA LYS A 821 -12.53 31.24 -3.74
C LYS A 821 -11.21 31.13 -2.97
N ALA A 822 -10.33 30.21 -3.37
CA ALA A 822 -9.09 29.87 -2.68
C ALA A 822 -7.94 29.62 -3.68
N MET A 823 -7.78 30.53 -4.63
CA MET A 823 -6.66 30.51 -5.58
C MET A 823 -5.36 30.89 -4.91
N ASP A 824 -4.32 30.10 -5.15
CA ASP A 824 -3.05 30.17 -4.46
C ASP A 824 -1.88 29.98 -5.44
N PHE A 825 -0.68 30.40 -5.02
CA PHE A 825 0.58 30.07 -5.68
C PHE A 825 1.33 29.03 -4.84
N GLU A 826 2.29 28.34 -5.48
CA GLU A 826 3.24 27.48 -4.78
C GLU A 826 4.65 27.81 -5.26
N LEU A 827 5.48 28.37 -4.38
CA LEU A 827 6.88 28.69 -4.68
C LEU A 827 7.67 27.41 -4.86
N GLU A 828 8.17 27.17 -6.07
CA GLU A 828 8.86 25.94 -6.41
C GLU A 828 10.07 26.14 -7.31
N MET A 829 10.85 25.07 -7.44
CA MET A 829 11.83 24.92 -8.50
C MET A 829 11.59 23.63 -9.27
N GLY A 830 11.71 23.70 -10.60
CA GLY A 830 11.57 22.54 -11.48
C GLY A 830 12.94 22.06 -11.93
N PHE A 831 13.20 20.77 -11.78
CA PHE A 831 14.38 20.11 -12.34
C PHE A 831 14.03 19.50 -13.70
N LEU A 832 14.86 19.76 -14.71
CA LEU A 832 14.67 19.20 -16.05
C LEU A 832 15.66 18.05 -16.32
N MET A 833 15.10 16.91 -16.73
CA MET A 833 15.83 15.66 -16.92
C MET A 833 16.49 15.60 -18.30
N GLY A 834 17.67 15.01 -18.39
CA GLY A 834 18.45 14.86 -19.61
C GLY A 834 19.16 13.51 -19.70
N GLY A 835 19.95 13.35 -20.77
CA GLY A 835 20.54 12.07 -21.17
C GLY A 835 19.53 11.16 -21.88
N PRO A 836 19.98 10.02 -22.44
CA PRO A 836 19.10 9.02 -23.04
C PRO A 836 18.26 8.33 -21.97
N SER A 837 17.00 8.02 -22.27
CA SER A 837 16.09 7.36 -21.32
C SER A 837 16.70 6.05 -20.78
N ASN A 838 16.54 5.79 -19.47
CA ASN A 838 16.71 4.44 -18.93
C ASN A 838 15.60 3.52 -19.49
N ALA A 839 15.85 2.22 -19.58
CA ALA A 839 14.82 1.28 -20.03
C ALA A 839 13.73 1.12 -18.96
N LEU A 840 12.50 0.85 -19.40
CA LEU A 840 11.42 0.48 -18.49
C LEU A 840 11.80 -0.85 -17.78
N GLY A 841 11.87 -0.81 -16.45
CA GLY A 841 12.40 -1.89 -15.61
C GLY A 841 13.82 -1.66 -15.08
N GLU A 842 14.54 -0.62 -15.52
CA GLU A 842 15.90 -0.31 -15.07
C GLU A 842 15.95 0.98 -14.21
N PRO A 843 16.09 0.89 -12.87
CA PRO A 843 16.22 2.07 -12.01
C PRO A 843 17.49 2.89 -12.25
N ILE A 844 17.45 4.18 -11.89
CA ILE A 844 18.62 5.08 -11.88
C ILE A 844 19.23 5.06 -10.47
N PRO A 845 20.44 4.49 -10.26
CA PRO A 845 21.07 4.48 -8.95
C PRO A 845 21.41 5.91 -8.47
N ILE A 846 21.31 6.16 -7.16
CA ILE A 846 21.50 7.50 -6.57
C ILE A 846 22.89 8.12 -6.86
N ASP A 847 23.92 7.30 -7.07
CA ASP A 847 25.26 7.79 -7.45
C ASP A 847 25.35 8.28 -8.90
N ARG A 848 24.36 7.99 -9.75
CA ARG A 848 24.30 8.36 -11.18
C ARG A 848 23.23 9.39 -11.52
N THR A 849 22.41 9.82 -10.57
CA THR A 849 21.37 10.84 -10.82
C THR A 849 21.95 12.17 -11.29
N GLU A 850 23.18 12.51 -10.88
CA GLU A 850 23.87 13.74 -11.29
C GLU A 850 24.19 13.77 -12.80
N GLU A 851 24.29 12.61 -13.46
CA GLU A 851 24.44 12.51 -14.92
C GLU A 851 23.13 12.78 -15.68
N ARG A 852 22.00 12.88 -14.96
CA ARG A 852 20.63 12.90 -15.50
C ARG A 852 19.88 14.21 -15.25
N VAL A 853 20.34 15.06 -14.34
CA VAL A 853 19.75 16.40 -14.10
C VAL A 853 20.48 17.42 -14.97
N PHE A 854 19.79 17.98 -15.97
CA PHE A 854 20.38 18.99 -16.87
C PHE A 854 20.51 20.36 -16.18
N GLY A 855 19.45 20.77 -15.48
CA GLY A 855 19.38 22.06 -14.82
C GLY A 855 18.04 22.34 -14.14
N MET A 856 17.92 23.56 -13.63
CA MET A 856 16.78 24.03 -12.85
C MET A 856 16.09 25.24 -13.48
N VAL A 857 14.79 25.37 -13.20
CA VAL A 857 13.93 26.54 -13.47
C VAL A 857 13.20 26.93 -12.18
N LEU A 858 12.70 28.17 -12.09
CA LEU A 858 11.65 28.52 -11.14
C LEU A 858 10.33 27.93 -11.61
N LEU A 859 9.49 27.47 -10.67
CA LEU A 859 8.19 26.87 -10.93
C LEU A 859 7.13 27.50 -10.01
N ASN A 860 5.90 27.63 -10.51
CA ASN A 860 4.71 28.03 -9.76
C ASN A 860 3.56 27.10 -10.09
N ASP A 861 3.15 26.22 -9.18
CA ASP A 861 2.01 25.32 -9.40
C ASP A 861 0.71 25.91 -8.81
N TRP A 862 -0.07 26.54 -9.70
CA TRP A 862 -1.22 27.33 -9.31
C TRP A 862 -2.30 26.42 -8.73
N SER A 863 -2.76 26.76 -7.53
CA SER A 863 -3.48 25.82 -6.67
C SER A 863 -4.85 26.36 -6.27
N ALA A 864 -5.92 25.64 -6.60
CA ALA A 864 -7.29 25.98 -6.23
C ALA A 864 -7.73 25.22 -4.95
N ARG A 865 -7.32 25.70 -3.76
CA ARG A 865 -7.37 24.93 -2.50
C ARG A 865 -8.75 24.38 -2.10
N ASP A 866 -9.82 25.07 -2.49
CA ASP A 866 -11.20 24.71 -2.19
C ASP A 866 -11.78 23.64 -3.14
N ILE A 867 -11.25 23.55 -4.36
CA ILE A 867 -11.44 22.39 -5.24
C ILE A 867 -10.55 21.24 -4.72
N GLN A 868 -9.29 21.52 -4.40
CA GLN A 868 -8.30 20.54 -3.94
C GLN A 868 -8.82 19.76 -2.73
N ARG A 869 -9.28 20.46 -1.69
CA ARG A 869 -9.84 19.87 -0.46
C ARG A 869 -11.03 18.92 -0.75
N TRP A 870 -11.81 19.18 -1.79
CA TRP A 870 -12.99 18.36 -2.13
C TRP A 870 -12.63 17.14 -2.98
N GLU A 871 -11.69 17.25 -3.93
CA GLU A 871 -11.38 16.16 -4.86
C GLU A 871 -10.32 15.16 -4.37
N TYR A 872 -9.36 15.59 -3.53
CA TYR A 872 -8.08 14.88 -3.43
C TYR A 872 -8.11 13.53 -2.69
N VAL A 873 -9.20 13.20 -2.00
CA VAL A 873 -9.32 11.94 -1.24
C VAL A 873 -10.08 10.90 -2.07
N PRO A 874 -9.52 9.71 -2.40
CA PRO A 874 -8.21 9.19 -1.99
C PRO A 874 -7.07 9.36 -3.02
N LEU A 875 -7.33 9.97 -4.19
CA LEU A 875 -6.48 9.82 -5.38
C LEU A 875 -5.35 10.86 -5.55
N GLY A 876 -5.27 11.87 -4.69
CA GLY A 876 -4.34 13.00 -4.83
C GLY A 876 -4.93 14.21 -5.59
N PRO A 877 -4.18 15.33 -5.70
CA PRO A 877 -4.65 16.54 -6.39
C PRO A 877 -4.89 16.30 -7.88
N PHE A 878 -5.89 16.97 -8.49
CA PHE A 878 -6.23 16.78 -9.90
C PHE A 878 -6.66 18.07 -10.61
N LEU A 879 -7.95 18.42 -10.62
CA LEU A 879 -8.46 19.64 -11.26
C LEU A 879 -7.94 20.92 -10.58
N ALA A 880 -7.59 20.83 -9.31
CA ALA A 880 -7.09 21.94 -8.52
C ALA A 880 -5.62 22.31 -8.78
N LYS A 881 -4.89 21.53 -9.60
CA LYS A 881 -3.53 21.84 -10.10
C LYS A 881 -3.48 21.92 -11.63
N ASN A 882 -4.24 21.08 -12.35
CA ASN A 882 -4.18 21.00 -13.82
C ASN A 882 -4.71 22.23 -14.59
N LEU A 883 -5.11 23.30 -13.89
CA LEU A 883 -5.49 24.60 -14.46
C LEU A 883 -4.30 25.38 -15.06
N GLY A 884 -3.06 25.10 -14.63
CA GLY A 884 -1.86 25.78 -15.12
C GLY A 884 -0.69 25.76 -14.15
N THR A 885 0.48 25.32 -14.62
CA THR A 885 1.76 25.37 -13.91
C THR A 885 2.68 26.32 -14.68
N THR A 886 3.34 27.28 -14.05
CA THR A 886 4.20 28.25 -14.77
C THR A 886 5.67 27.99 -14.49
N ILE A 887 6.55 28.02 -15.50
CA ILE A 887 8.01 27.94 -15.33
C ILE A 887 8.77 29.13 -15.93
N SER A 888 9.94 29.45 -15.35
CA SER A 888 10.88 30.42 -15.94
C SER A 888 11.50 29.90 -17.24
N PRO A 889 11.71 30.74 -18.27
CA PRO A 889 12.17 30.29 -19.59
C PRO A 889 13.66 29.94 -19.68
N TRP A 890 14.45 30.25 -18.65
CA TRP A 890 15.89 30.05 -18.61
C TRP A 890 16.24 28.89 -17.68
N ILE A 891 16.81 27.83 -18.25
CA ILE A 891 17.32 26.67 -17.51
C ILE A 891 18.76 26.98 -17.08
N VAL A 892 18.97 27.15 -15.77
CA VAL A 892 20.31 27.27 -15.18
C VAL A 892 20.86 25.86 -14.99
N THR A 893 21.99 25.53 -15.62
CA THR A 893 22.51 24.15 -15.58
C THR A 893 23.18 23.81 -14.26
N MET A 894 23.30 22.51 -13.95
CA MET A 894 23.89 22.07 -12.68
C MET A 894 25.37 22.52 -12.54
N GLU A 895 26.15 22.63 -13.63
CA GLU A 895 27.52 23.16 -13.59
C GLU A 895 27.58 24.71 -13.57
N ALA A 896 26.44 25.39 -13.44
CA ALA A 896 26.35 26.79 -12.98
C ALA A 896 25.98 26.89 -11.48
N LEU A 897 25.34 25.86 -10.92
CA LEU A 897 24.93 25.79 -9.52
C LEU A 897 25.97 25.12 -8.61
N GLU A 898 26.90 24.34 -9.17
CA GLU A 898 28.01 23.68 -8.47
C GLU A 898 28.73 24.55 -7.40
N PRO A 899 29.06 25.84 -7.65
CA PRO A 899 29.75 26.69 -6.66
C PRO A 899 28.89 27.07 -5.44
N PHE A 900 27.60 26.75 -5.46
CA PHE A 900 26.61 27.10 -4.44
C PHE A 900 26.02 25.86 -3.76
N LYS A 901 26.64 24.68 -3.94
CA LYS A 901 26.30 23.47 -3.17
C LYS A 901 26.50 23.71 -1.67
N VAL A 902 25.52 23.33 -0.88
CA VAL A 902 25.53 23.36 0.59
C VAL A 902 25.20 21.98 1.16
N ALA A 903 25.46 21.79 2.46
CA ALA A 903 25.17 20.54 3.14
C ALA A 903 23.68 20.15 3.02
N ASN A 904 23.42 18.85 2.90
CA ASN A 904 22.06 18.32 2.85
C ASN A 904 21.38 18.51 4.22
N THR A 905 20.08 18.80 4.21
CA THR A 905 19.26 18.87 5.43
C THR A 905 19.37 17.55 6.22
N PRO A 906 19.69 17.57 7.53
CA PRO A 906 19.86 16.35 8.32
C PRO A 906 18.57 15.51 8.39
N GLN A 907 18.62 14.29 7.87
CA GLN A 907 17.47 13.39 7.81
C GLN A 907 17.38 12.47 9.04
N ASN A 908 16.20 12.46 9.67
CA ASN A 908 15.89 11.61 10.82
C ASN A 908 14.45 11.06 10.69
N PRO A 909 14.24 9.73 10.63
CA PRO A 909 15.25 8.67 10.59
C PRO A 909 16.19 8.77 9.37
N LYS A 910 17.32 8.06 9.43
CA LYS A 910 18.19 7.86 8.27
C LYS A 910 17.38 7.17 7.16
N PRO A 911 17.43 7.63 5.89
CA PRO A 911 16.74 6.98 4.80
C PRO A 911 17.31 5.57 4.49
N LEU A 912 16.52 4.74 3.83
CA LEU A 912 16.95 3.45 3.28
C LEU A 912 18.11 3.63 2.28
N ASN A 913 18.96 2.60 2.15
CA ASN A 913 20.23 2.71 1.44
C ASN A 913 20.13 3.22 -0.01
N TYR A 914 19.04 2.93 -0.74
CA TYR A 914 18.84 3.42 -2.12
C TYR A 914 18.59 4.94 -2.22
N LEU A 915 18.22 5.58 -1.11
CA LEU A 915 18.08 7.04 -0.96
C LEU A 915 19.23 7.66 -0.15
N TYR A 916 20.20 6.87 0.33
CA TYR A 916 21.29 7.41 1.13
C TYR A 916 22.43 7.92 0.25
N HIS A 917 22.76 9.21 0.36
CA HIS A 917 23.99 9.78 -0.17
C HIS A 917 24.61 10.75 0.86
N SER A 918 25.94 10.77 0.93
CA SER A 918 26.69 11.65 1.85
C SER A 918 27.19 12.93 1.18
N ASN A 919 27.17 13.02 -0.16
CA ASN A 919 27.70 14.19 -0.87
C ASN A 919 26.71 15.37 -0.83
N PRO A 920 27.19 16.62 -0.63
CA PRO A 920 26.37 17.83 -0.71
C PRO A 920 25.65 17.97 -2.06
N TYR A 921 24.32 18.13 -2.00
CA TYR A 921 23.45 18.33 -3.16
C TYR A 921 22.17 19.13 -2.84
N ASN A 922 22.15 19.88 -1.73
CA ASN A 922 21.32 21.08 -1.60
C ASN A 922 22.10 22.28 -2.15
N PHE A 923 21.39 23.38 -2.46
CA PHE A 923 21.96 24.57 -3.09
C PHE A 923 21.50 25.85 -2.37
N ASP A 924 22.40 26.81 -2.18
CA ASP A 924 22.03 28.17 -1.76
C ASP A 924 21.43 28.93 -2.94
N ILE A 925 20.10 28.94 -3.00
CA ILE A 925 19.31 29.68 -3.99
C ILE A 925 18.30 30.51 -3.22
N SER A 926 18.54 31.82 -3.15
CA SER A 926 17.61 32.78 -2.56
C SER A 926 16.40 32.93 -3.47
N LEU A 927 15.20 32.75 -2.93
CA LEU A 927 13.93 32.75 -3.64
C LEU A 927 13.01 33.83 -3.08
N ASN A 928 12.27 34.53 -3.95
CA ASN A 928 11.36 35.59 -3.56
C ASN A 928 10.05 35.47 -4.35
N VAL A 929 8.90 35.66 -3.68
CA VAL A 929 7.59 35.83 -4.34
C VAL A 929 7.05 37.22 -4.03
N SER A 930 6.58 37.90 -5.06
CA SER A 930 5.84 39.16 -4.94
C SER A 930 4.45 39.08 -5.57
N ILE A 931 3.49 39.77 -4.98
CA ILE A 931 2.15 40.00 -5.55
C ILE A 931 2.02 41.46 -5.98
N LYS A 932 1.45 41.70 -7.16
CA LYS A 932 1.14 43.02 -7.71
C LYS A 932 -0.34 43.07 -8.12
N PRO A 933 -1.19 43.81 -7.38
CA PRO A 933 -2.60 43.98 -7.74
C PRO A 933 -2.80 44.71 -9.08
N GLU A 934 -3.97 44.53 -9.69
CA GLU A 934 -4.31 45.21 -10.95
C GLU A 934 -4.28 46.74 -10.81
N GLY A 935 -3.70 47.41 -11.83
CA GLY A 935 -3.53 48.86 -11.85
C GLY A 935 -2.32 49.37 -11.06
N GLN A 936 -1.75 48.58 -10.14
CA GLN A 936 -0.59 49.00 -9.34
C GLN A 936 0.72 48.96 -10.13
N LYS A 937 1.63 49.88 -9.79
CA LYS A 937 2.98 49.96 -10.39
C LYS A 937 4.00 49.12 -9.64
N GLU A 938 3.92 49.10 -8.31
CA GLU A 938 4.83 48.33 -7.45
C GLU A 938 4.22 46.98 -7.07
N SER A 939 5.09 46.00 -6.86
CA SER A 939 4.76 44.73 -6.23
C SER A 939 5.09 44.75 -4.73
N THR A 940 4.44 43.88 -3.96
CA THR A 940 4.80 43.60 -2.57
C THR A 940 5.41 42.21 -2.48
N THR A 941 6.64 42.11 -1.99
CA THR A 941 7.24 40.82 -1.60
C THR A 941 6.41 40.20 -0.47
N VAL A 942 5.93 38.97 -0.65
CA VAL A 942 5.12 38.24 0.34
C VAL A 942 5.81 36.98 0.87
N CYS A 943 6.86 36.50 0.19
CA CYS A 943 7.70 35.38 0.62
C CYS A 943 9.18 35.66 0.29
N GLN A 944 10.07 35.37 1.22
CA GLN A 944 11.52 35.31 1.03
C GLN A 944 12.05 34.00 1.62
N SER A 945 12.42 33.04 0.76
CA SER A 945 12.77 31.66 1.14
C SER A 945 14.08 31.22 0.47
N ASN A 946 14.52 29.98 0.70
CA ASN A 946 15.74 29.44 0.10
C ASN A 946 15.61 27.95 -0.22
N TYR A 947 16.10 27.52 -1.39
CA TYR A 947 16.09 26.10 -1.78
C TYR A 947 16.87 25.20 -0.80
N SER A 948 17.86 25.74 -0.07
CA SER A 948 18.65 24.96 0.88
C SER A 948 17.84 24.31 2.02
N HIS A 949 16.61 24.75 2.29
CA HIS A 949 15.70 24.15 3.27
C HIS A 949 15.12 22.79 2.86
N MET A 950 15.21 22.41 1.58
CA MET A 950 14.61 21.16 1.08
C MET A 950 15.14 19.92 1.84
N TYR A 951 14.22 19.08 2.34
CA TYR A 951 14.57 17.91 3.16
C TYR A 951 15.01 16.73 2.31
N TRP A 952 14.34 16.50 1.17
CA TRP A 952 14.74 15.51 0.17
C TRP A 952 15.45 16.20 -1.00
N THR A 953 16.63 15.68 -1.39
CA THR A 953 17.38 16.23 -2.52
C THR A 953 16.86 15.69 -3.86
N ILE A 954 17.14 16.39 -4.98
CA ILE A 954 16.80 15.86 -6.32
C ILE A 954 17.44 14.50 -6.63
N LYS A 955 18.59 14.17 -6.01
CA LYS A 955 19.18 12.82 -6.11
C LYS A 955 18.23 11.77 -5.53
N GLN A 956 17.65 12.06 -4.36
CA GLN A 956 16.70 11.18 -3.69
C GLN A 956 15.36 11.13 -4.43
N GLN A 957 14.87 12.27 -4.92
CA GLN A 957 13.65 12.35 -5.73
C GLN A 957 13.75 11.49 -7.00
N LEU A 958 14.82 11.64 -7.79
CA LEU A 958 15.02 10.88 -9.04
C LEU A 958 15.31 9.39 -8.80
N ALA A 959 16.10 9.07 -7.77
CA ALA A 959 16.33 7.68 -7.36
C ALA A 959 15.04 7.01 -6.87
N HIS A 960 14.16 7.72 -6.17
CA HIS A 960 12.84 7.21 -5.79
C HIS A 960 11.91 7.04 -6.98
N HIS A 961 11.81 8.04 -7.86
CA HIS A 961 10.91 8.01 -9.01
C HIS A 961 11.18 6.80 -9.92
N SER A 962 12.45 6.46 -10.12
CA SER A 962 12.86 5.33 -10.97
C SER A 962 12.99 3.99 -10.24
N ILE A 963 12.82 3.89 -8.90
CA ILE A 963 13.15 2.67 -8.14
C ILE A 963 12.31 1.44 -8.53
N THR A 964 11.09 1.65 -9.00
CA THR A 964 10.18 0.62 -9.51
C THR A 964 10.39 0.29 -11.00
N GLY A 965 11.40 0.89 -11.63
CA GLY A 965 11.71 0.73 -13.05
C GLY A 965 11.06 1.78 -13.97
N CYS A 966 10.56 2.91 -13.45
CA CYS A 966 10.03 3.99 -14.28
C CYS A 966 11.12 4.59 -15.19
N ASN A 967 10.80 4.79 -16.48
CA ASN A 967 11.70 5.40 -17.46
C ASN A 967 11.61 6.93 -17.42
N ILE A 968 12.76 7.60 -17.30
CA ILE A 968 12.90 9.04 -17.19
C ILE A 968 13.57 9.59 -18.45
N ASN A 969 12.86 10.47 -19.15
CA ASN A 969 13.14 10.87 -20.53
C ASN A 969 13.78 12.28 -20.60
N SER A 970 14.38 12.61 -21.74
CA SER A 970 14.97 13.94 -21.97
C SER A 970 13.88 15.00 -22.12
N GLY A 971 13.82 15.92 -21.15
CA GLY A 971 12.84 17.00 -21.06
C GLY A 971 11.74 16.81 -20.01
N ASP A 972 11.71 15.69 -19.29
CA ASP A 972 10.76 15.49 -18.19
C ASP A 972 11.04 16.46 -17.03
N LEU A 973 9.97 16.87 -16.33
CA LEU A 973 9.99 17.92 -15.31
C LEU A 973 9.68 17.32 -13.93
N LEU A 974 10.58 17.54 -12.96
CA LEU A 974 10.37 17.18 -11.56
C LEU A 974 10.23 18.46 -10.72
N GLY A 975 9.02 18.75 -10.25
CA GLY A 975 8.75 19.82 -9.27
C GLY A 975 9.25 19.44 -7.88
N THR A 976 9.59 20.42 -7.05
CA THR A 976 10.10 20.24 -5.69
C THR A 976 9.04 19.81 -4.67
N GLY A 977 7.79 20.18 -4.89
CA GLY A 977 6.87 20.53 -3.82
C GLY A 977 7.18 21.92 -3.25
N THR A 978 6.15 22.63 -2.79
CA THR A 978 6.23 24.01 -2.27
C THR A 978 7.40 24.20 -1.29
N ILE A 979 8.24 25.20 -1.55
CA ILE A 979 9.46 25.52 -0.78
C ILE A 979 9.13 26.52 0.33
N SER A 980 8.88 26.01 1.53
CA SER A 980 8.81 26.82 2.76
C SER A 980 10.09 26.71 3.56
N GLY A 981 10.53 27.84 4.13
CA GLY A 981 11.56 27.88 5.16
C GLY A 981 10.99 27.91 6.59
N PRO A 982 11.85 28.02 7.62
CA PRO A 982 11.46 27.90 9.02
C PRO A 982 10.79 29.15 9.61
N THR A 983 10.81 30.29 8.92
CA THR A 983 10.21 31.56 9.40
C THR A 983 8.91 31.88 8.63
N PRO A 984 7.90 32.53 9.25
CA PRO A 984 6.60 32.75 8.60
C PRO A 984 6.64 33.59 7.32
N ASP A 985 7.65 34.43 7.14
CA ASP A 985 7.93 35.22 5.93
C ASP A 985 8.65 34.42 4.82
N SER A 986 9.04 33.17 5.09
CA SER A 986 9.66 32.24 4.15
C SER A 986 8.72 31.13 3.68
N PHE A 987 7.42 31.19 4.02
CA PHE A 987 6.44 30.19 3.62
C PHE A 987 6.04 30.33 2.14
N GLY A 988 5.97 29.21 1.42
CA GLY A 988 5.89 29.16 -0.04
C GLY A 988 4.50 29.30 -0.66
N SER A 989 3.44 29.55 0.12
CA SER A 989 2.05 29.65 -0.38
C SER A 989 1.19 30.62 0.45
N LEU A 990 0.10 31.16 -0.12
CA LEU A 990 -0.87 31.97 0.64
C LEU A 990 -1.69 31.15 1.62
N LEU A 991 -1.88 29.85 1.37
CA LEU A 991 -2.41 28.92 2.37
C LEU A 991 -1.60 29.00 3.68
N GLU A 992 -0.27 29.01 3.58
CA GLU A 992 0.62 29.09 4.74
C GLU A 992 0.78 30.52 5.28
N LEU A 993 1.12 31.48 4.41
CA LEU A 993 1.35 32.89 4.77
C LEU A 993 0.11 33.53 5.42
N SER A 994 -1.10 33.21 4.91
CA SER A 994 -2.35 33.67 5.51
C SER A 994 -2.87 32.78 6.63
N TRP A 995 -2.18 31.67 6.93
CA TRP A 995 -2.57 30.62 7.87
C TRP A 995 -4.04 30.20 7.69
N ASN A 996 -4.35 29.74 6.48
CA ASN A 996 -5.68 29.45 5.95
C ASN A 996 -6.71 30.56 6.28
N ARG A 997 -6.47 31.77 5.75
CA ARG A 997 -7.27 32.99 5.94
C ARG A 997 -7.21 33.66 7.33
N THR A 998 -6.71 33.00 8.37
CA THR A 998 -6.76 33.55 9.75
C THR A 998 -5.83 34.75 9.97
N LYS A 999 -4.81 34.93 9.13
CA LYS A 999 -3.79 36.00 9.23
C LYS A 999 -3.63 36.76 7.89
N PRO A 1000 -4.56 37.65 7.50
CA PRO A 1000 -4.49 38.33 6.20
C PRO A 1000 -3.21 39.16 6.01
N ILE A 1001 -2.46 38.85 4.94
CA ILE A 1001 -1.26 39.58 4.53
C ILE A 1001 -1.68 40.99 4.09
N SER A 1002 -0.89 42.01 4.41
CA SER A 1002 -1.13 43.40 3.96
C SER A 1002 -0.16 43.78 2.85
N LEU A 1003 -0.67 44.36 1.76
CA LEU A 1003 0.12 44.79 0.61
C LEU A 1003 0.50 46.29 0.71
N ARG A 1004 1.48 46.73 -0.09
CA ARG A 1004 1.98 48.13 -0.10
C ARG A 1004 0.92 49.20 -0.36
N ASP A 1005 -0.16 48.86 -1.07
CA ASP A 1005 -1.28 49.76 -1.35
C ASP A 1005 -2.35 49.79 -0.25
N GLY A 1006 -2.14 49.05 0.85
CA GLY A 1006 -3.09 48.93 1.96
C GLY A 1006 -4.18 47.88 1.73
N SER A 1007 -4.23 47.23 0.57
CA SER A 1007 -5.08 46.07 0.35
C SER A 1007 -4.60 44.86 1.16
N LYS A 1008 -5.42 43.81 1.25
CA LYS A 1008 -5.08 42.58 1.98
C LYS A 1008 -5.31 41.34 1.13
N ARG A 1009 -4.58 40.27 1.43
CA ARG A 1009 -4.70 38.97 0.78
C ARG A 1009 -4.82 37.84 1.79
N THR A 1010 -5.68 36.88 1.47
CA THR A 1010 -5.71 35.55 2.08
C THR A 1010 -5.53 34.45 1.02
N TYR A 1011 -6.02 34.74 -0.18
CA TYR A 1011 -5.81 34.02 -1.43
C TYR A 1011 -5.77 35.07 -2.55
N LEU A 1012 -5.41 34.67 -3.78
CA LEU A 1012 -5.28 35.56 -4.94
C LEU A 1012 -6.63 36.07 -5.43
N GLU A 1013 -6.71 37.39 -5.66
CA GLU A 1013 -7.85 38.06 -6.28
C GLU A 1013 -7.67 38.12 -7.80
N ASP A 1014 -8.77 38.37 -8.53
CA ASP A 1014 -8.70 38.54 -9.98
C ASP A 1014 -7.94 39.82 -10.32
N GLY A 1015 -7.02 39.72 -11.28
CA GLY A 1015 -6.13 40.81 -11.64
C GLY A 1015 -4.76 40.78 -10.93
N ASP A 1016 -4.57 39.99 -9.87
CA ASP A 1016 -3.27 39.83 -9.21
C ASP A 1016 -2.22 39.20 -10.16
N GLU A 1017 -1.05 39.80 -10.21
CA GLU A 1017 0.15 39.29 -10.89
C GLU A 1017 1.13 38.73 -9.84
N VAL A 1018 1.41 37.43 -9.93
CA VAL A 1018 2.41 36.73 -9.09
C VAL A 1018 3.74 36.73 -9.82
N ILE A 1019 4.79 37.20 -9.14
CA ILE A 1019 6.14 37.36 -9.67
C ILE A 1019 7.11 36.60 -8.75
N MET A 1020 7.65 35.50 -9.22
CA MET A 1020 8.72 34.75 -8.55
C MET A 1020 10.07 35.06 -9.18
N SER A 1021 11.10 35.23 -8.34
CA SER A 1021 12.48 35.41 -8.77
C SER A 1021 13.43 34.61 -7.88
N GLY A 1022 14.60 34.25 -8.42
CA GLY A 1022 15.59 33.49 -7.67
C GLY A 1022 17.00 33.69 -8.18
N TYR A 1023 17.98 33.63 -7.27
CA TYR A 1023 19.40 33.73 -7.57
C TYR A 1023 20.29 33.10 -6.49
N CYS A 1024 21.45 32.59 -6.91
CA CYS A 1024 22.57 32.28 -6.03
C CYS A 1024 23.48 33.52 -5.90
N GLN A 1025 23.98 33.81 -4.70
CA GLN A 1025 24.83 34.97 -4.43
C GLN A 1025 26.30 34.57 -4.31
N SER A 1026 27.16 35.06 -5.21
CA SER A 1026 28.61 34.96 -5.08
C SER A 1026 29.21 36.24 -4.51
N LYS A 1027 30.49 36.23 -4.14
CA LYS A 1027 31.23 37.41 -3.66
C LYS A 1027 31.37 38.53 -4.71
N THR A 1028 31.12 38.24 -5.99
CA THR A 1028 31.35 39.17 -7.12
C THR A 1028 30.22 39.26 -8.15
N HIS A 1029 29.23 38.38 -8.10
CA HIS A 1029 28.17 38.26 -9.11
C HIS A 1029 26.96 37.46 -8.57
N LYS A 1030 25.84 37.50 -9.28
CA LYS A 1030 24.67 36.64 -9.04
C LYS A 1030 24.52 35.61 -10.17
N VAL A 1031 24.03 34.41 -9.87
CA VAL A 1031 23.59 33.42 -10.87
C VAL A 1031 22.08 33.31 -10.72
N GLY A 1032 21.33 33.95 -11.61
CA GLY A 1032 19.87 34.13 -11.49
C GLY A 1032 19.05 33.41 -12.56
N PHE A 1033 17.79 33.12 -12.22
CA PHE A 1033 16.86 32.33 -13.02
C PHE A 1033 15.94 33.17 -13.93
N GLY A 1034 16.16 34.48 -14.00
CA GLY A 1034 15.18 35.42 -14.52
C GLY A 1034 13.97 35.53 -13.58
N SER A 1035 12.76 35.43 -14.12
CA SER A 1035 11.50 35.48 -13.36
C SER A 1035 10.49 34.47 -13.88
N CYS A 1036 9.71 33.87 -12.98
CA CYS A 1036 8.48 33.14 -13.29
C CYS A 1036 7.28 34.05 -12.93
N ILE A 1037 6.48 34.43 -13.92
CA ILE A 1037 5.41 35.42 -13.79
C ILE A 1037 4.11 34.86 -14.35
N GLY A 1038 2.99 35.08 -13.66
CA GLY A 1038 1.66 34.87 -14.22
C GLY A 1038 0.64 35.81 -13.60
N LYS A 1039 -0.37 36.22 -14.38
CA LYS A 1039 -1.48 37.04 -13.91
C LYS A 1039 -2.76 36.21 -13.85
N LEU A 1040 -3.47 36.30 -12.74
CA LEU A 1040 -4.75 35.61 -12.54
C LEU A 1040 -5.88 36.37 -13.26
N LEU A 1041 -6.50 35.72 -14.24
CA LEU A 1041 -7.66 36.23 -14.97
C LEU A 1041 -8.98 35.75 -14.32
N PRO A 1042 -10.06 36.55 -14.36
CA PRO A 1042 -11.38 36.14 -13.95
C PRO A 1042 -11.85 34.82 -14.56
N ALA A 1043 -12.64 34.08 -13.79
CA ALA A 1043 -13.26 32.84 -14.24
C ALA A 1043 -14.18 33.07 -15.45
N VAL A 1044 -14.48 32.00 -16.19
CA VAL A 1044 -15.48 32.04 -17.27
C VAL A 1044 -16.88 32.06 -16.65
N ASN A 1045 -17.78 32.92 -17.13
CA ASN A 1045 -19.20 32.78 -16.83
C ASN A 1045 -19.75 31.59 -17.63
N LEU A 1046 -20.24 30.57 -16.93
CA LEU A 1046 -20.76 29.30 -17.47
C LEU A 1046 -22.26 29.17 -17.19
#